data_AF-S7ZXF2-F1
#
_entry.id   AF-S7ZXF2-F1
#
_cell.length_a   1.000
_cell.length_b   1.000
_cell.length_c   1.000
_cell.angle_alpha   90.00
_cell.angle_beta   90.00
_cell.angle_gamma   90.00
#
_symmetry.space_group_name_H-M   'P 1'
#
loop_
_entity.id
_entity.type
_entity.pdbx_description
1 polymer ?
#
loop_
_entity_poly.entity_id
_entity_poly.type
_entity_poly.pdbx_seq_one_letter_code
_entity_poly.pdbx_strand_id
1 'polypeptide(L)'
;MSSYYIGEHLPSPGSAVSFDVLDKAASDNYNMISANITNINFETKVRGLIEKARSNGRTRVYIPGLEAEDVNIHPDECIASGKVIGVTSSWIELDSLDPLMASASRQVLHHEIGYAGFCGLGTLLVEGPKTAEKNIAAYCQAVVQGLAINAYLHINIILPAFGPSLAPLEPSAEDDAPFMQNSGPDVVYDEFTSWDIWNSIRTAARYTARLGLALQIQYSIPKLFTLNRWFAEPIRYLLIDSSAYLLNAKGYPVLTPPHQNLVRMYARKNPYYLLSNVRNTGYEPEISNDIDFPPLVPTTTEESKGAKQTASIAKRRDDPESYRKYLFHLLTNMPPPPPLDSFGAGYQDFLQSPLQPLADNLESMTYEVFEKDPVKYDQYEKAVKLALEDMKAQGIENICVAVVGAGRGPLVTRCIRAATNASVDIQMFAIEKNPNAYVHLMKMNRDVWDDRVTLVKTDMRKWEPPSYLHILVSELLGSFADNELSPECLDGVQRVLHPTVGISIPQSYTAHFAPIMAPKIHGDLLARAVTNNPTDVFEVPYVVMLTAIDFLSVNLGGEPNIHQAWEFKHPVPTDELEHEGGFNDHNQREGFAVFPISRRGVIHGIAGYFECVLYQNETAIVELSTRPDTIDAKSKDMISWFAIYFPLKSPMAVPDNSEAQVSFWRNTDGRKVWYDWMVETFGFIYEPTGASTSKIPSQGVAFASDQMATQGGFAPKRVQIAVSDILSSKKNGCLM
;
A
#
# COMPACT_ATOMS: atom_id res chain seq x y z
N MET A 1 6.69 13.52 19.99
CA MET A 1 6.38 12.19 20.54
C MET A 1 5.10 11.71 19.88
N SER A 2 5.12 10.58 19.18
CA SER A 2 3.90 10.00 18.60
C SER A 2 2.96 9.60 19.72
N SER A 3 1.77 10.21 19.80
CA SER A 3 0.76 9.82 20.78
C SER A 3 0.05 8.56 20.27
N TYR A 4 0.38 7.39 20.81
CA TYR A 4 -0.41 6.19 20.58
C TYR A 4 -1.67 6.23 21.43
N TYR A 5 -2.81 5.95 20.81
CA TYR A 5 -4.11 5.91 21.49
C TYR A 5 -4.45 4.47 21.83
N ILE A 6 -4.44 4.15 23.11
CA ILE A 6 -4.81 2.83 23.63
C ILE A 6 -6.12 2.99 24.41
N GLY A 7 -7.14 2.25 23.99
CA GLY A 7 -8.42 2.21 24.67
C GLY A 7 -8.71 0.86 25.32
N GLU A 8 -9.58 0.90 26.34
CA GLU A 8 -10.16 -0.28 26.96
C GLU A 8 -11.48 -0.64 26.27
N HIS A 9 -11.62 -1.89 25.83
CA HIS A 9 -12.90 -2.41 25.38
C HIS A 9 -13.71 -2.87 26.59
N LEU A 10 -14.83 -2.20 26.89
CA LEU A 10 -15.77 -2.61 27.94
C LEU A 10 -16.85 -3.53 27.34
N PRO A 11 -16.84 -4.85 27.61
CA PRO A 11 -17.81 -5.77 27.02
C PRO A 11 -19.09 -5.93 27.85
N SER A 12 -19.20 -5.39 29.07
CA SER A 12 -20.38 -5.66 29.92
C SER A 12 -21.59 -4.82 29.50
N PRO A 13 -22.69 -5.43 29.00
CA PRO A 13 -23.95 -4.76 28.73
C PRO A 13 -24.58 -4.35 30.07
N GLY A 14 -24.43 -3.10 30.48
CA GLY A 14 -25.05 -2.61 31.71
C GLY A 14 -24.34 -1.44 32.40
N SER A 15 -23.11 -1.11 32.01
CA SER A 15 -22.45 0.10 32.53
C SER A 15 -22.77 1.28 31.64
N ALA A 16 -23.66 2.17 32.11
CA ALA A 16 -23.85 3.48 31.47
C ALA A 16 -22.50 4.22 31.45
N VAL A 17 -22.21 4.91 30.34
CA VAL A 17 -21.03 5.79 30.26
C VAL A 17 -21.24 6.92 31.25
N SER A 18 -20.30 7.07 32.19
CA SER A 18 -20.32 8.13 33.19
C SER A 18 -18.95 8.79 33.29
N PHE A 19 -18.91 9.98 33.90
CA PHE A 19 -17.66 10.69 34.17
C PHE A 19 -16.71 9.83 35.00
N ASP A 20 -17.21 9.11 36.01
CA ASP A 20 -16.38 8.25 36.87
C ASP A 20 -15.70 7.12 36.10
N VAL A 21 -16.38 6.54 35.09
CA VAL A 21 -15.79 5.49 34.25
C VAL A 21 -14.66 6.06 33.38
N LEU A 22 -14.85 7.25 32.83
CA LEU A 22 -13.81 7.94 32.05
C LEU A 22 -12.64 8.41 32.91
N ASP A 23 -12.90 8.93 34.10
CA ASP A 23 -11.88 9.38 35.04
C ASP A 23 -11.06 8.19 35.56
N LYS A 24 -11.70 7.05 35.82
CA LYS A 24 -11.01 5.80 36.12
C LYS A 24 -10.15 5.32 34.96
N ALA A 25 -10.69 5.27 33.74
CA ALA A 25 -9.91 4.87 32.56
C ALA A 25 -8.71 5.82 32.32
N ALA A 26 -8.90 7.12 32.51
CA ALA A 26 -7.83 8.11 32.44
C ALA A 26 -6.77 7.92 33.54
N SER A 27 -7.20 7.59 34.77
CA SER A 27 -6.32 7.26 35.90
C SER A 27 -5.49 6.00 35.61
N ASP A 28 -6.07 5.02 34.92
CA ASP A 28 -5.39 3.82 34.43
C ASP A 28 -4.55 4.07 33.16
N ASN A 29 -4.47 5.34 32.73
CA ASN A 29 -3.74 5.85 31.56
C ASN A 29 -4.22 5.31 30.21
N TYR A 30 -5.51 4.98 30.09
CA TYR A 30 -6.17 4.79 28.80
C TYR A 30 -6.54 6.14 28.18
N ASN A 31 -6.46 6.21 26.85
CA ASN A 31 -6.82 7.43 26.11
C ASN A 31 -8.29 7.47 25.72
N MET A 32 -8.92 6.30 25.59
CA MET A 32 -10.28 6.13 25.06
C MET A 32 -10.96 4.93 25.73
N ILE A 33 -12.28 4.89 25.69
CA ILE A 33 -13.08 3.71 26.08
C ILE A 33 -14.06 3.37 24.97
N SER A 34 -14.42 2.10 24.83
CA SER A 34 -15.55 1.72 23.98
C SER A 34 -16.78 1.36 24.81
N ALA A 35 -17.97 1.74 24.36
CA ALA A 35 -19.22 1.42 25.03
C ALA A 35 -20.33 1.05 24.03
N ASN A 36 -21.18 0.10 24.41
CA ASN A 36 -22.34 -0.28 23.62
C ASN A 36 -23.37 0.86 23.58
N ILE A 37 -23.94 1.15 22.40
CA ILE A 37 -24.96 2.20 22.26
C ILE A 37 -26.19 1.86 23.11
N THR A 38 -26.68 0.63 22.99
CA THR A 38 -27.86 0.13 23.71
C THR A 38 -27.50 -0.94 24.73
N ASN A 39 -28.45 -1.22 25.63
CA ASN A 39 -28.25 -2.13 26.76
C ASN A 39 -29.14 -3.38 26.69
N ILE A 40 -29.06 -4.23 27.71
CA ILE A 40 -29.79 -5.50 27.78
C ILE A 40 -31.32 -5.34 27.84
N ASN A 41 -31.83 -4.19 28.31
CA ASN A 41 -33.27 -3.91 28.33
C ASN A 41 -33.79 -3.82 26.90
N PHE A 42 -33.07 -3.10 26.04
CA PHE A 42 -33.45 -2.95 24.64
C PHE A 42 -33.41 -4.29 23.90
N GLU A 43 -32.36 -5.11 24.14
CA GLU A 43 -32.28 -6.46 23.58
C GLU A 43 -33.51 -7.30 23.98
N THR A 44 -33.86 -7.29 25.27
CA THR A 44 -35.00 -8.05 25.79
C THR A 44 -36.32 -7.60 25.14
N LYS A 45 -36.52 -6.28 25.00
CA LYS A 45 -37.68 -5.66 24.33
C LYS A 45 -37.78 -6.12 22.87
N VAL A 46 -36.67 -6.09 22.12
CA VAL A 46 -36.62 -6.50 20.72
C VAL A 46 -36.88 -7.99 20.55
N ARG A 47 -36.25 -8.85 21.37
CA ARG A 47 -36.48 -10.29 21.34
C ARG A 47 -37.95 -10.65 21.58
N GLY A 48 -38.59 -10.02 22.56
CA GLY A 48 -40.03 -10.21 22.82
C GLY A 48 -40.92 -9.79 21.63
N LEU A 49 -40.55 -8.72 20.91
CA LEU A 49 -41.26 -8.29 19.70
C LEU A 49 -41.08 -9.29 18.54
N ILE A 50 -39.88 -9.85 18.37
CA ILE A 50 -39.60 -10.88 17.37
C ILE A 50 -40.43 -12.14 17.66
N GLU A 51 -40.43 -12.62 18.91
CA GLU A 51 -41.21 -13.80 19.31
C GLU A 51 -42.71 -13.59 19.11
N LYS A 52 -43.23 -12.41 19.47
CA LYS A 52 -44.62 -12.05 19.21
C LYS A 52 -44.94 -11.97 17.71
N ALA A 53 -44.03 -11.45 16.89
CA ALA A 53 -44.24 -11.43 15.44
C ALA A 53 -44.23 -12.85 14.86
N ARG A 54 -43.34 -13.71 15.35
CA ARG A 54 -43.21 -15.12 14.98
C ARG A 54 -44.46 -15.91 15.32
N SER A 55 -45.02 -15.75 16.53
CA SER A 55 -46.26 -16.43 16.93
C SER A 55 -47.47 -15.99 16.11
N ASN A 56 -47.43 -14.78 15.54
CA ASN A 56 -48.46 -14.26 14.62
C ASN A 56 -48.20 -14.63 13.14
N GLY A 57 -47.21 -15.48 12.84
CA GLY A 57 -46.89 -15.90 11.46
C GLY A 57 -46.38 -14.78 10.56
N ARG A 58 -45.84 -13.70 11.12
CA ARG A 58 -45.29 -12.57 10.35
C ARG A 58 -43.87 -12.85 9.90
N THR A 59 -43.47 -12.25 8.79
CA THR A 59 -42.09 -12.28 8.27
C THR A 59 -41.35 -10.96 8.45
N ARG A 60 -42.02 -9.95 9.03
CA ARG A 60 -41.46 -8.65 9.38
C ARG A 60 -41.94 -8.21 10.75
N VAL A 61 -41.09 -7.47 11.45
CA VAL A 61 -41.37 -6.88 12.76
C VAL A 61 -41.02 -5.39 12.71
N TYR A 62 -41.81 -4.56 13.38
CA TYR A 62 -41.50 -3.16 13.60
C TYR A 62 -40.81 -3.01 14.95
N ILE A 63 -39.65 -2.35 14.96
CA ILE A 63 -38.91 -2.06 16.19
C ILE A 63 -39.10 -0.57 16.53
N PRO A 64 -39.72 -0.24 17.68
CA PRO A 64 -39.90 1.15 18.08
C PRO A 64 -38.55 1.84 18.31
N GLY A 65 -38.55 3.18 18.31
CA GLY A 65 -37.36 3.97 18.62
C GLY A 65 -36.86 3.76 20.06
N LEU A 66 -35.62 4.18 20.29
CA LEU A 66 -34.94 4.06 21.60
C LEU A 66 -35.60 4.94 22.65
N GLU A 67 -35.74 4.41 23.87
CA GLU A 67 -36.13 5.15 25.08
C GLU A 67 -34.90 5.40 25.97
N ALA A 68 -35.05 6.25 27.00
CA ALA A 68 -33.96 6.60 27.89
C ALA A 68 -33.38 5.38 28.64
N GLU A 69 -34.23 4.39 28.95
CA GLU A 69 -33.83 3.15 29.64
C GLU A 69 -33.16 2.13 28.71
N ASP A 70 -33.17 2.35 27.39
CA ASP A 70 -32.66 1.43 26.37
C ASP A 70 -31.16 1.66 26.05
N VAL A 71 -30.60 2.80 26.47
CA VAL A 71 -29.27 3.28 26.04
C VAL A 71 -28.25 3.33 27.17
N ASN A 72 -26.95 3.18 26.83
CA ASN A 72 -25.85 3.41 27.79
C ASN A 72 -25.18 4.77 27.60
N ILE A 73 -25.51 5.50 26.54
CA ILE A 73 -24.84 6.73 26.12
C ILE A 73 -25.85 7.87 26.06
N HIS A 74 -25.49 9.04 26.57
CA HIS A 74 -26.27 10.26 26.47
C HIS A 74 -25.41 11.41 25.93
N PRO A 75 -26.03 12.42 25.26
CA PRO A 75 -25.30 13.60 24.79
C PRO A 75 -24.84 14.46 25.98
N ASP A 76 -23.58 14.31 26.36
CA ASP A 76 -22.97 15.06 27.46
C ASP A 76 -21.52 15.47 27.14
N GLU A 77 -20.85 16.13 28.08
CA GLU A 77 -19.45 16.55 27.94
C GLU A 77 -18.48 15.37 27.77
N CYS A 78 -18.84 14.19 28.31
CA CYS A 78 -18.07 12.97 28.19
C CYS A 78 -17.97 12.54 26.72
N ILE A 79 -19.09 12.57 25.99
CA ILE A 79 -19.10 12.25 24.56
C ILE A 79 -18.42 13.34 23.72
N ALA A 80 -18.65 14.61 24.06
CA ALA A 80 -18.01 15.74 23.39
C ALA A 80 -16.47 15.72 23.51
N SER A 81 -15.92 15.03 24.51
CA SER A 81 -14.47 14.86 24.68
C SER A 81 -13.78 14.07 23.55
N GLY A 82 -14.55 13.34 22.73
CA GLY A 82 -14.03 12.49 21.65
C GLY A 82 -13.33 11.21 22.12
N LYS A 83 -13.37 10.90 23.42
CA LYS A 83 -12.70 9.72 24.01
C LYS A 83 -13.57 8.46 24.02
N VAL A 84 -14.81 8.53 23.56
CA VAL A 84 -15.75 7.40 23.55
C VAL A 84 -15.92 6.86 22.15
N ILE A 85 -15.77 5.54 22.03
CA ILE A 85 -16.00 4.77 20.81
C ILE A 85 -17.34 4.05 20.97
N GLY A 86 -18.28 4.33 20.08
CA GLY A 86 -19.55 3.59 20.07
C GLY A 86 -19.34 2.16 19.56
N VAL A 87 -20.04 1.20 20.17
CA VAL A 87 -20.10 -0.19 19.71
C VAL A 87 -21.56 -0.56 19.51
N THR A 88 -21.91 -1.15 18.37
CA THR A 88 -23.27 -1.64 18.16
C THR A 88 -23.54 -2.92 18.94
N SER A 89 -24.81 -3.21 19.17
CA SER A 89 -25.22 -4.46 19.80
C SER A 89 -24.68 -5.70 19.08
N SER A 90 -23.99 -6.58 19.81
CA SER A 90 -23.39 -7.82 19.28
C SER A 90 -24.42 -8.89 18.86
N TRP A 91 -25.65 -8.78 19.34
CA TRP A 91 -26.72 -9.71 18.99
C TRP A 91 -27.39 -9.39 17.64
N ILE A 92 -27.03 -8.27 16.99
CA ILE A 92 -27.50 -7.94 15.63
C ILE A 92 -27.01 -9.00 14.64
N GLU A 93 -27.89 -9.40 13.71
CA GLU A 93 -27.58 -10.34 12.63
C GLU A 93 -28.12 -9.81 11.29
N LEU A 94 -27.36 -8.93 10.64
CA LEU A 94 -27.80 -8.23 9.42
C LEU A 94 -27.98 -9.17 8.21
N ASP A 95 -27.23 -10.27 8.21
CA ASP A 95 -27.21 -11.32 7.20
C ASP A 95 -28.04 -12.55 7.57
N SER A 96 -28.78 -12.51 8.69
CA SER A 96 -29.61 -13.64 9.14
C SER A 96 -30.55 -14.13 8.05
N LEU A 97 -30.66 -15.46 7.93
CA LEU A 97 -31.63 -16.10 7.03
C LEU A 97 -33.06 -16.07 7.60
N ASP A 98 -33.24 -15.79 8.90
CA ASP A 98 -34.56 -15.53 9.46
C ASP A 98 -35.00 -14.09 9.08
N PRO A 99 -36.07 -13.94 8.26
CA PRO A 99 -36.53 -12.63 7.83
C PRO A 99 -36.93 -11.71 8.99
N LEU A 100 -37.42 -12.26 10.12
CA LEU A 100 -37.76 -11.47 11.30
C LEU A 100 -36.50 -10.92 11.96
N MET A 101 -35.48 -11.77 12.16
CA MET A 101 -34.21 -11.37 12.76
C MET A 101 -33.49 -10.35 11.88
N ALA A 102 -33.41 -10.58 10.57
CA ALA A 102 -32.81 -9.64 9.63
C ALA A 102 -33.57 -8.29 9.59
N SER A 103 -34.91 -8.32 9.62
CA SER A 103 -35.74 -7.12 9.67
C SER A 103 -35.55 -6.33 10.96
N ALA A 104 -35.46 -7.00 12.11
CA ALA A 104 -35.22 -6.37 13.40
C ALA A 104 -33.80 -5.78 13.47
N SER A 105 -32.80 -6.58 13.12
CA SER A 105 -31.38 -6.22 13.14
C SER A 105 -31.08 -4.96 12.33
N ARG A 106 -31.65 -4.82 11.13
CA ARG A 106 -31.52 -3.58 10.33
C ARG A 106 -32.11 -2.36 11.03
N GLN A 107 -33.32 -2.48 11.59
CA GLN A 107 -33.94 -1.35 12.30
C GLN A 107 -33.17 -0.95 13.55
N VAL A 108 -32.68 -1.94 14.30
CA VAL A 108 -31.83 -1.74 15.48
C VAL A 108 -30.55 -1.00 15.10
N LEU A 109 -29.83 -1.48 14.08
CA LEU A 109 -28.63 -0.81 13.58
C LEU A 109 -28.93 0.64 13.16
N HIS A 110 -30.06 0.88 12.48
CA HIS A 110 -30.45 2.23 12.07
C HIS A 110 -30.70 3.14 13.28
N HIS A 111 -31.40 2.64 14.29
CA HIS A 111 -31.64 3.38 15.54
C HIS A 111 -30.32 3.67 16.26
N GLU A 112 -29.41 2.70 16.36
CA GLU A 112 -28.11 2.88 16.99
C GLU A 112 -27.21 3.88 16.25
N ILE A 113 -27.16 3.83 14.91
CA ILE A 113 -26.41 4.81 14.09
C ILE A 113 -27.00 6.21 14.25
N GLY A 114 -28.32 6.33 14.16
CA GLY A 114 -29.02 7.61 14.30
C GLY A 114 -28.77 8.23 15.67
N TYR A 115 -28.87 7.43 16.73
CA TYR A 115 -28.66 7.89 18.09
C TYR A 115 -27.18 8.17 18.40
N ALA A 116 -26.25 7.36 17.92
CA ALA A 116 -24.81 7.64 18.00
C ALA A 116 -24.45 8.99 17.35
N GLY A 117 -25.01 9.25 16.17
CA GLY A 117 -24.87 10.53 15.50
C GLY A 117 -25.48 11.71 16.26
N PHE A 118 -26.65 11.51 16.87
CA PHE A 118 -27.29 12.51 17.75
C PHE A 118 -26.43 12.84 18.98
N CYS A 119 -25.82 11.82 19.60
CA CYS A 119 -24.91 12.02 20.72
C CYS A 119 -23.59 12.70 20.33
N GLY A 120 -23.28 12.84 19.03
CA GLY A 120 -22.06 13.46 18.55
C GLY A 120 -20.85 12.52 18.50
N LEU A 121 -21.07 11.19 18.50
CA LEU A 121 -19.98 10.24 18.32
C LEU A 121 -19.36 10.38 16.92
N GLY A 122 -18.03 10.36 16.86
CA GLY A 122 -17.30 10.42 15.58
C GLY A 122 -17.09 9.06 14.91
N THR A 123 -17.26 7.97 15.66
CA THR A 123 -16.90 6.61 15.23
C THR A 123 -17.78 5.55 15.89
N LEU A 124 -18.08 4.50 15.13
CA LEU A 124 -18.88 3.35 15.55
C LEU A 124 -18.19 2.06 15.11
N LEU A 125 -18.10 1.08 15.99
CA LEU A 125 -17.68 -0.28 15.67
C LEU A 125 -18.92 -1.15 15.44
N VAL A 126 -18.93 -1.88 14.33
CA VAL A 126 -20.01 -2.78 13.94
C VAL A 126 -19.43 -4.18 13.77
N GLU A 127 -20.05 -5.18 14.39
CA GLU A 127 -19.62 -6.57 14.23
C GLU A 127 -19.76 -7.03 12.77
N GLY A 128 -18.79 -7.82 12.30
CA GLY A 128 -18.84 -8.44 10.97
C GLY A 128 -20.01 -9.42 10.78
N PRO A 129 -20.25 -9.86 9.54
CA PRO A 129 -21.31 -10.83 9.22
C PRO A 129 -21.07 -12.19 9.90
N LYS A 130 -22.16 -12.86 10.30
CA LYS A 130 -22.11 -14.17 11.00
C LYS A 130 -22.35 -15.37 10.08
N THR A 131 -22.93 -15.14 8.92
CA THR A 131 -23.37 -16.11 7.89
C THR A 131 -23.02 -15.60 6.49
N ALA A 132 -21.83 -15.00 6.36
CA ALA A 132 -21.37 -14.36 5.13
C ALA A 132 -21.41 -15.30 3.92
N GLU A 133 -21.14 -16.59 4.13
CA GLU A 133 -21.17 -17.66 3.13
C GLU A 133 -22.55 -17.83 2.48
N LYS A 134 -23.63 -17.43 3.17
CA LYS A 134 -25.01 -17.57 2.68
C LYS A 134 -25.61 -16.24 2.22
N ASN A 135 -25.25 -15.12 2.86
CA ASN A 135 -26.01 -13.88 2.68
C ASN A 135 -25.21 -12.58 2.91
N ILE A 136 -23.94 -12.54 2.47
CA ILE A 136 -23.11 -11.32 2.53
C ILE A 136 -23.79 -10.09 1.90
N ALA A 137 -24.59 -10.27 0.85
CA ALA A 137 -25.28 -9.16 0.17
C ALA A 137 -26.23 -8.39 1.10
N ALA A 138 -26.93 -9.08 2.02
CA ALA A 138 -27.81 -8.43 2.99
C ALA A 138 -27.01 -7.58 3.99
N TYR A 139 -25.86 -8.07 4.44
CA TYR A 139 -24.94 -7.30 5.28
C TYR A 139 -24.43 -6.05 4.55
N CYS A 140 -23.94 -6.21 3.33
CA CYS A 140 -23.48 -5.08 2.49
C CYS A 140 -24.58 -4.03 2.30
N GLN A 141 -25.81 -4.45 2.01
CA GLN A 141 -26.95 -3.55 1.88
C GLN A 141 -27.22 -2.78 3.17
N ALA A 142 -27.20 -3.46 4.33
CA ALA A 142 -27.42 -2.83 5.62
C ALA A 142 -26.33 -1.80 5.96
N VAL A 143 -25.06 -2.09 5.67
CA VAL A 143 -23.95 -1.14 5.87
C VAL A 143 -24.12 0.09 4.97
N VAL A 144 -24.45 -0.10 3.68
CA VAL A 144 -24.68 1.01 2.74
C VAL A 144 -25.85 1.90 3.19
N GLN A 145 -26.94 1.30 3.66
CA GLN A 145 -28.08 2.04 4.23
C GLN A 145 -27.66 2.78 5.51
N GLY A 146 -26.93 2.12 6.40
CA GLY A 146 -26.41 2.72 7.63
C GLY A 146 -25.52 3.94 7.38
N LEU A 147 -24.61 3.85 6.40
CA LEU A 147 -23.76 4.97 5.98
C LEU A 147 -24.57 6.18 5.50
N ALA A 148 -25.80 6.00 5.00
CA ALA A 148 -26.66 7.10 4.55
C ALA A 148 -27.42 7.80 5.70
N ILE A 149 -27.50 7.20 6.89
CA ILE A 149 -28.26 7.74 8.03
C ILE A 149 -27.57 8.97 8.64
N ASN A 150 -26.24 8.95 8.71
CA ASN A 150 -25.45 10.05 9.26
C ASN A 150 -24.29 10.41 8.30
N ALA A 151 -24.12 11.71 8.05
CA ALA A 151 -23.16 12.21 7.08
C ALA A 151 -21.70 12.21 7.58
N TYR A 152 -21.47 12.17 8.90
CA TYR A 152 -20.16 12.41 9.52
C TYR A 152 -19.62 11.20 10.29
N LEU A 153 -20.49 10.32 10.77
CA LEU A 153 -20.11 9.14 11.55
C LEU A 153 -19.27 8.19 10.69
N HIS A 154 -18.14 7.76 11.26
CA HIS A 154 -17.33 6.69 10.70
C HIS A 154 -17.82 5.33 11.17
N ILE A 155 -18.00 4.40 10.24
CA ILE A 155 -18.41 3.02 10.53
C ILE A 155 -17.20 2.13 10.33
N ASN A 156 -16.85 1.33 11.34
CA ASN A 156 -15.71 0.43 11.30
C ASN A 156 -16.20 -1.00 11.49
N ILE A 157 -15.94 -1.85 10.51
CA ILE A 157 -16.36 -3.24 10.56
C ILE A 157 -15.31 -4.04 11.31
N ILE A 158 -15.73 -4.77 12.35
CA ILE A 158 -14.87 -5.69 13.09
C ILE A 158 -14.76 -6.98 12.29
N LEU A 159 -13.54 -7.34 11.89
CA LEU A 159 -13.25 -8.62 11.23
C LEU A 159 -11.99 -9.27 11.80
N PRO A 160 -11.95 -10.61 11.91
CA PRO A 160 -10.73 -11.32 12.21
C PRO A 160 -9.78 -11.29 11.02
N ALA A 161 -8.47 -11.38 11.29
CA ALA A 161 -7.46 -11.33 10.23
C ALA A 161 -7.49 -12.53 9.26
N PHE A 162 -8.12 -13.65 9.63
CA PHE A 162 -8.43 -14.78 8.75
C PHE A 162 -9.69 -15.49 9.28
N GLY A 163 -10.30 -16.37 8.48
CA GLY A 163 -11.62 -16.95 8.78
C GLY A 163 -11.82 -18.36 8.20
N PRO A 164 -12.91 -19.04 8.56
CA PRO A 164 -13.26 -20.34 7.99
C PRO A 164 -13.55 -20.20 6.48
N SER A 165 -13.14 -21.16 5.65
CA SER A 165 -13.38 -21.16 4.20
C SER A 165 -14.88 -21.13 3.89
N LEU A 166 -15.25 -20.39 2.85
CA LEU A 166 -16.62 -20.37 2.32
C LEU A 166 -16.94 -21.57 1.42
N ALA A 167 -15.97 -22.45 1.16
CA ALA A 167 -16.17 -23.62 0.31
C ALA A 167 -17.13 -24.64 0.98
N PRO A 168 -18.04 -25.28 0.23
CA PRO A 168 -18.82 -26.40 0.74
C PRO A 168 -17.87 -27.52 1.19
N LEU A 169 -18.13 -28.13 2.34
CA LEU A 169 -17.48 -29.40 2.71
C LEU A 169 -17.81 -30.42 1.61
N GLU A 170 -16.80 -30.98 0.94
CA GLU A 170 -17.07 -32.11 0.05
C GLU A 170 -17.61 -33.26 0.89
N PRO A 171 -18.72 -33.92 0.48
CA PRO A 171 -19.17 -35.12 1.16
C PRO A 171 -18.08 -36.19 0.98
N SER A 172 -17.41 -36.58 2.07
CA SER A 172 -16.48 -37.70 2.07
C SER A 172 -17.22 -38.95 1.60
N ALA A 173 -16.69 -39.62 0.58
CA ALA A 173 -17.27 -40.81 -0.04
C ALA A 173 -17.25 -42.08 0.86
N GLU A 174 -17.14 -41.92 2.19
CA GLU A 174 -16.98 -43.02 3.16
C GLU A 174 -17.96 -42.96 4.35
N ASP A 175 -19.09 -42.25 4.23
CA ASP A 175 -20.14 -42.17 5.27
C ASP A 175 -21.07 -43.41 5.33
N ASP A 176 -20.50 -44.61 5.42
CA ASP A 176 -21.22 -45.87 5.70
C ASP A 176 -20.75 -46.57 7.01
N ALA A 177 -20.03 -45.89 7.89
CA ALA A 177 -19.61 -46.43 9.19
C ALA A 177 -20.41 -45.85 10.38
N PRO A 178 -20.91 -46.69 11.32
CA PRO A 178 -21.73 -46.22 12.42
C PRO A 178 -20.90 -45.51 13.50
N PHE A 179 -21.27 -44.25 13.77
CA PHE A 179 -20.99 -43.39 14.93
C PHE A 179 -20.18 -44.01 16.09
N MET A 180 -18.96 -43.50 16.33
CA MET A 180 -18.49 -43.07 17.67
C MET A 180 -17.28 -42.11 17.59
N GLN A 181 -17.42 -40.97 18.30
CA GLN A 181 -16.41 -40.01 18.81
C GLN A 181 -15.82 -38.90 17.90
N ASN A 182 -16.44 -37.72 18.00
CA ASN A 182 -15.86 -36.38 18.23
C ASN A 182 -14.47 -36.05 17.63
N SER A 183 -14.40 -35.87 16.32
CA SER A 183 -13.63 -34.78 15.72
C SER A 183 -14.66 -33.75 15.22
N GLY A 184 -14.48 -32.47 15.58
CA GLY A 184 -15.30 -31.40 14.98
C GLY A 184 -15.17 -31.43 13.45
N PRO A 185 -16.12 -30.85 12.68
CA PRO A 185 -16.01 -30.83 11.23
C PRO A 185 -14.64 -30.24 10.84
N ASP A 186 -13.93 -30.87 9.91
CA ASP A 186 -12.69 -30.35 9.32
C ASP A 186 -13.01 -29.05 8.60
N VAL A 187 -13.09 -27.94 9.33
CA VAL A 187 -13.32 -26.61 8.76
C VAL A 187 -12.05 -26.23 8.02
N VAL A 188 -12.07 -26.34 6.70
CA VAL A 188 -11.01 -25.81 5.84
C VAL A 188 -10.90 -24.32 6.17
N TYR A 189 -9.75 -23.87 6.67
CA TYR A 189 -9.48 -22.45 6.86
C TYR A 189 -8.83 -21.90 5.60
N ASP A 190 -9.23 -20.69 5.22
CA ASP A 190 -8.64 -20.00 4.09
C ASP A 190 -8.21 -18.59 4.51
N GLU A 191 -6.98 -18.23 4.11
CA GLU A 191 -6.26 -17.04 4.59
C GLU A 191 -6.96 -15.73 4.19
N PHE A 192 -7.71 -15.72 3.07
CA PHE A 192 -8.31 -14.51 2.54
C PHE A 192 -9.84 -14.46 2.66
N THR A 193 -10.50 -15.46 3.24
CA THR A 193 -11.98 -15.43 3.35
C THR A 193 -12.47 -14.17 4.08
N SER A 194 -11.86 -13.82 5.22
CA SER A 194 -12.19 -12.57 5.93
C SER A 194 -11.90 -11.32 5.08
N TRP A 195 -10.87 -11.37 4.24
CA TRP A 195 -10.55 -10.29 3.32
C TRP A 195 -11.56 -10.21 2.16
N ASP A 196 -12.07 -11.33 1.64
CA ASP A 196 -13.11 -11.36 0.59
C ASP A 196 -14.42 -10.78 1.10
N ILE A 197 -14.77 -11.07 2.37
CA ILE A 197 -15.89 -10.46 3.08
C ILE A 197 -15.70 -8.94 3.12
N TRP A 198 -14.53 -8.47 3.59
CA TRP A 198 -14.21 -7.05 3.61
C TRP A 198 -14.30 -6.42 2.22
N ASN A 199 -13.66 -7.04 1.22
CA ASN A 199 -13.65 -6.60 -0.16
C ASN A 199 -15.08 -6.43 -0.70
N SER A 200 -15.99 -7.36 -0.40
CA SER A 200 -17.40 -7.27 -0.75
C SER A 200 -18.08 -6.05 -0.11
N ILE A 201 -17.83 -5.82 1.19
CA ILE A 201 -18.41 -4.70 1.94
C ILE A 201 -17.90 -3.36 1.40
N ARG A 202 -16.58 -3.18 1.28
CA ARG A 202 -16.01 -1.91 0.80
C ARG A 202 -16.34 -1.62 -0.66
N THR A 203 -16.47 -2.65 -1.49
CA THR A 203 -16.90 -2.51 -2.89
C THR A 203 -18.35 -2.05 -2.97
N ALA A 204 -19.25 -2.66 -2.20
CA ALA A 204 -20.65 -2.24 -2.13
C ALA A 204 -20.81 -0.80 -1.62
N ALA A 205 -19.95 -0.39 -0.68
CA ALA A 205 -19.88 0.98 -0.15
C ALA A 205 -19.09 1.96 -1.03
N ARG A 206 -18.67 1.55 -2.23
CA ARG A 206 -17.94 2.36 -3.21
C ARG A 206 -16.70 3.04 -2.61
N TYR A 207 -15.93 2.29 -1.80
CA TYR A 207 -14.66 2.74 -1.21
C TYR A 207 -14.75 4.06 -0.44
N THR A 208 -15.92 4.36 0.15
CA THR A 208 -16.08 5.60 0.91
C THR A 208 -15.09 5.70 2.08
N ALA A 209 -14.46 6.85 2.25
CA ALA A 209 -13.53 7.09 3.34
C ALA A 209 -14.18 6.98 4.73
N ARG A 210 -15.52 7.03 4.82
CA ARG A 210 -16.26 6.86 6.09
C ARG A 210 -16.35 5.42 6.58
N LEU A 211 -16.01 4.46 5.74
CA LEU A 211 -15.97 3.04 6.08
C LEU A 211 -14.52 2.64 6.38
N GLY A 212 -14.28 2.08 7.56
CA GLY A 212 -12.97 1.60 7.99
C GLY A 212 -13.00 0.16 8.50
N LEU A 213 -11.81 -0.35 8.82
CA LEU A 213 -11.66 -1.69 9.39
C LEU A 213 -11.18 -1.62 10.85
N ALA A 214 -11.81 -2.45 11.68
CA ALA A 214 -11.34 -2.81 13.01
C ALA A 214 -10.81 -4.25 12.96
N LEU A 215 -9.50 -4.38 12.72
CA LEU A 215 -8.87 -5.69 12.53
C LEU A 215 -8.61 -6.35 13.88
N GLN A 216 -9.19 -7.53 14.10
CA GLN A 216 -8.99 -8.30 15.30
C GLN A 216 -7.74 -9.18 15.18
N ILE A 217 -6.80 -8.99 16.12
CA ILE A 217 -5.59 -9.77 16.27
C ILE A 217 -5.87 -10.91 17.24
N GLN A 218 -5.86 -12.13 16.70
CA GLN A 218 -6.08 -13.38 17.43
C GLN A 218 -4.73 -13.98 17.89
N TYR A 219 -4.78 -15.05 18.68
CA TYR A 219 -3.59 -15.79 19.12
C TYR A 219 -2.74 -16.33 17.96
N SER A 220 -3.37 -16.74 16.87
CA SER A 220 -2.70 -17.16 15.64
C SER A 220 -2.48 -15.96 14.73
N ILE A 221 -1.26 -15.85 14.22
CA ILE A 221 -0.87 -14.78 13.30
C ILE A 221 -0.99 -15.30 11.86
N PRO A 222 -1.69 -14.57 10.96
CA PRO A 222 -1.72 -14.89 9.54
C PRO A 222 -0.33 -14.91 8.91
N LYS A 223 -0.21 -15.57 7.76
CA LYS A 223 1.02 -15.51 6.97
C LYS A 223 1.30 -14.09 6.50
N LEU A 224 2.58 -13.79 6.22
CA LEU A 224 3.03 -12.44 5.87
C LEU A 224 2.27 -11.86 4.66
N PHE A 225 1.96 -12.68 3.65
CA PHE A 225 1.19 -12.22 2.49
C PHE A 225 -0.24 -11.78 2.85
N THR A 226 -0.88 -12.44 3.82
CA THR A 226 -2.21 -12.08 4.32
C THR A 226 -2.12 -10.76 5.08
N LEU A 227 -1.05 -10.58 5.87
CA LEU A 227 -0.77 -9.34 6.58
C LEU A 227 -0.48 -8.19 5.61
N ASN A 228 0.28 -8.40 4.54
CA ASN A 228 0.51 -7.40 3.50
C ASN A 228 -0.80 -7.00 2.81
N ARG A 229 -1.67 -7.98 2.54
CA ARG A 229 -2.99 -7.72 1.98
C ARG A 229 -3.84 -6.81 2.85
N TRP A 230 -3.90 -7.10 4.15
CA TRP A 230 -4.59 -6.24 5.12
C TRP A 230 -3.90 -4.89 5.29
N PHE A 231 -2.56 -4.82 5.13
CA PHE A 231 -1.84 -3.56 5.11
C PHE A 231 -2.22 -2.69 3.91
N ALA A 232 -2.77 -3.21 2.81
CA ALA A 232 -3.32 -2.35 1.76
C ALA A 232 -4.66 -1.68 2.17
N GLU A 233 -5.35 -2.20 3.18
CA GLU A 233 -6.73 -1.82 3.54
C GLU A 233 -6.79 -0.69 4.60
N PRO A 234 -7.92 0.04 4.72
CA PRO A 234 -8.07 1.18 5.63
C PRO A 234 -8.31 0.74 7.09
N ILE A 235 -7.28 0.15 7.71
CA ILE A 235 -7.29 -0.23 9.12
C ILE A 235 -7.25 1.03 9.98
N ARG A 236 -8.30 1.21 10.79
CA ARG A 236 -8.42 2.29 11.77
C ARG A 236 -8.23 1.80 13.19
N TYR A 237 -8.63 0.57 13.48
CA TYR A 237 -8.49 -0.05 14.80
C TYR A 237 -7.75 -1.38 14.72
N LEU A 238 -6.87 -1.62 15.68
CA LEU A 238 -6.32 -2.94 16.00
C LEU A 238 -6.90 -3.40 17.32
N LEU A 239 -7.72 -4.45 17.28
CA LEU A 239 -8.33 -5.05 18.46
C LEU A 239 -7.42 -6.18 18.91
N ILE A 240 -6.76 -6.00 20.05
CA ILE A 240 -5.83 -6.99 20.60
C ILE A 240 -6.51 -7.64 21.81
N ASP A 241 -6.88 -8.89 21.64
CA ASP A 241 -7.44 -9.68 22.73
C ASP A 241 -6.36 -10.11 23.73
N SER A 242 -6.72 -10.24 25.01
CA SER A 242 -5.78 -10.72 26.03
C SER A 242 -5.24 -12.13 25.75
N SER A 243 -5.96 -12.96 24.98
CA SER A 243 -5.49 -14.26 24.50
C SER A 243 -4.28 -14.19 23.55
N ALA A 244 -4.01 -13.05 22.92
CA ALA A 244 -2.84 -12.86 22.07
C ALA A 244 -1.52 -12.76 22.90
N TYR A 245 -1.61 -12.57 24.21
CA TYR A 245 -0.47 -12.42 25.10
C TYR A 245 -0.09 -13.73 25.79
N LEU A 246 1.21 -13.87 26.06
CA LEU A 246 1.79 -14.88 26.93
C LEU A 246 2.32 -14.24 28.21
N LEU A 247 2.51 -15.02 29.26
CA LEU A 247 3.22 -14.54 30.44
C LEU A 247 4.71 -14.85 30.32
N ASN A 248 5.55 -13.87 30.64
CA ASN A 248 6.99 -14.08 30.77
C ASN A 248 7.33 -14.78 32.10
N ALA A 249 8.61 -15.12 32.30
CA ALA A 249 9.09 -15.77 33.53
C ALA A 249 8.86 -14.95 34.83
N LYS A 250 8.57 -13.65 34.72
CA LYS A 250 8.24 -12.76 35.85
C LYS A 250 6.73 -12.60 36.06
N GLY A 251 5.90 -13.29 35.28
CA GLY A 251 4.44 -13.26 35.36
C GLY A 251 3.75 -12.10 34.63
N TYR A 252 4.46 -11.29 33.83
CA TYR A 252 3.88 -10.16 33.08
C TYR A 252 3.43 -10.55 31.67
N PRO A 253 2.36 -9.95 31.12
CA PRO A 253 1.89 -10.18 29.76
C PRO A 253 2.87 -9.61 28.73
N VAL A 254 3.19 -10.41 27.72
CA VAL A 254 4.08 -10.09 26.60
C VAL A 254 3.56 -10.70 25.31
N LEU A 255 3.79 -10.05 24.17
CA LEU A 255 3.47 -10.57 22.85
C LEU A 255 4.62 -11.43 22.32
N THR A 256 4.31 -12.45 21.52
CA THR A 256 5.33 -13.25 20.81
C THR A 256 6.02 -12.42 19.72
N PRO A 257 7.23 -12.79 19.26
CA PRO A 257 7.92 -12.04 18.21
C PRO A 257 7.08 -11.82 16.92
N PRO A 258 6.29 -12.80 16.42
CA PRO A 258 5.36 -12.56 15.31
C PRO A 258 4.32 -11.47 15.58
N HIS A 259 3.72 -11.45 16.78
CA HIS A 259 2.78 -10.40 17.16
C HIS A 259 3.46 -9.04 17.32
N GLN A 260 4.67 -9.01 17.88
CA GLN A 260 5.44 -7.76 17.97
C GLN A 260 5.74 -7.19 16.58
N ASN A 261 6.12 -8.04 15.63
CA ASN A 261 6.37 -7.63 14.25
C ASN A 261 5.09 -7.14 13.57
N LEU A 262 3.95 -7.80 13.80
CA LEU A 262 2.64 -7.35 13.34
C LEU A 262 2.33 -5.95 13.87
N VAL A 263 2.42 -5.74 15.19
CA VAL A 263 2.14 -4.44 15.83
C VAL A 263 3.06 -3.37 15.27
N ARG A 264 4.36 -3.64 15.13
CA ARG A 264 5.33 -2.70 14.54
C ARG A 264 4.99 -2.37 13.08
N MET A 265 4.63 -3.38 12.29
CA MET A 265 4.26 -3.19 10.88
C MET A 265 3.06 -2.25 10.78
N TYR A 266 1.97 -2.53 11.50
CA TYR A 266 0.76 -1.72 11.45
C TYR A 266 0.86 -0.40 12.20
N ALA A 267 1.81 -0.21 13.12
CA ALA A 267 2.03 1.08 13.77
C ALA A 267 2.35 2.19 12.76
N ARG A 268 2.91 1.86 11.59
CA ARG A 268 3.10 2.80 10.47
C ARG A 268 1.80 3.38 9.91
N LYS A 269 0.65 2.72 10.14
CA LYS A 269 -0.69 3.25 9.82
C LYS A 269 -1.27 4.16 10.89
N ASN A 270 -0.61 4.25 12.04
CA ASN A 270 -1.11 4.96 13.22
C ASN A 270 -2.57 4.59 13.60
N PRO A 271 -2.91 3.29 13.74
CA PRO A 271 -4.25 2.88 14.14
C PRO A 271 -4.50 3.19 15.62
N TYR A 272 -5.78 3.23 16.00
CA TYR A 272 -6.21 3.15 17.39
C TYR A 272 -6.06 1.71 17.89
N TYR A 273 -5.54 1.53 19.10
CA TYR A 273 -5.40 0.21 19.72
C TYR A 273 -6.51 0.00 20.73
N LEU A 274 -7.22 -1.12 20.66
CA LEU A 274 -8.24 -1.51 21.62
C LEU A 274 -7.86 -2.82 22.29
N LEU A 275 -7.64 -2.78 23.60
CA LEU A 275 -7.37 -3.98 24.38
C LEU A 275 -8.70 -4.60 24.82
N SER A 276 -8.92 -5.86 24.44
CA SER A 276 -10.15 -6.60 24.71
C SER A 276 -9.92 -7.73 25.71
N ASN A 277 -10.93 -8.03 26.52
CA ASN A 277 -10.94 -9.14 27.48
C ASN A 277 -9.75 -9.14 28.44
N VAL A 278 -9.25 -7.97 28.81
CA VAL A 278 -8.12 -7.82 29.73
C VAL A 278 -8.62 -8.19 31.13
N ARG A 279 -8.30 -9.41 31.57
CA ARG A 279 -8.94 -10.06 32.72
C ARG A 279 -8.79 -9.23 33.99
N ASN A 280 -9.90 -9.01 34.70
CA ASN A 280 -9.91 -8.35 36.01
C ASN A 280 -9.83 -9.40 37.14
N THR A 281 -8.68 -9.46 37.82
CA THR A 281 -8.48 -9.49 39.29
C THR A 281 -9.40 -10.34 40.21
N GLY A 282 -9.84 -11.53 39.80
CA GLY A 282 -10.66 -12.42 40.66
C GLY A 282 -10.15 -13.85 40.88
N TYR A 283 -8.99 -14.22 40.34
CA TYR A 283 -8.46 -15.59 40.48
C TYR A 283 -7.49 -15.70 41.66
N GLU A 284 -7.95 -16.30 42.77
CA GLU A 284 -7.06 -16.85 43.79
C GLU A 284 -6.61 -18.24 43.32
N PRO A 285 -5.30 -18.48 43.11
CA PRO A 285 -4.84 -19.82 42.72
C PRO A 285 -5.12 -20.78 43.87
N GLU A 286 -5.86 -21.85 43.59
CA GLU A 286 -5.78 -23.04 44.43
C GLU A 286 -4.33 -23.53 44.39
N ILE A 287 -3.71 -23.65 45.56
CA ILE A 287 -2.36 -24.20 45.70
C ILE A 287 -2.45 -25.70 45.40
N SER A 288 -2.43 -26.06 44.12
CA SER A 288 -2.12 -27.43 43.71
C SER A 288 -0.76 -27.41 43.02
N ASN A 289 0.25 -27.93 43.72
CA ASN A 289 1.48 -28.35 43.07
C ASN A 289 1.09 -29.45 42.06
N ASP A 290 1.56 -29.30 40.83
CA ASP A 290 1.42 -30.24 39.71
C ASP A 290 0.02 -30.37 39.08
N ILE A 291 -0.35 -29.45 38.17
CA ILE A 291 -1.16 -29.80 36.99
C ILE A 291 -0.71 -28.94 35.80
N ASP A 292 -0.42 -29.59 34.67
CA ASP A 292 -0.29 -28.99 33.34
C ASP A 292 -1.40 -27.94 33.10
N PHE A 293 -1.02 -26.76 32.63
CA PHE A 293 -1.99 -25.75 32.19
C PHE A 293 -2.85 -26.35 31.07
N PRO A 294 -4.19 -26.39 31.19
CA PRO A 294 -5.03 -26.74 30.04
C PRO A 294 -4.81 -25.65 28.98
N PRO A 295 -4.57 -26.03 27.71
CA PRO A 295 -4.54 -25.06 26.62
C PRO A 295 -5.88 -24.32 26.60
N LEU A 296 -5.86 -23.03 26.27
CA LEU A 296 -7.05 -22.18 26.27
C LEU A 296 -8.15 -22.65 25.28
N VAL A 297 -7.91 -23.69 24.44
CA VAL A 297 -8.85 -24.49 23.63
C VAL A 297 -8.26 -25.91 23.38
N PRO A 298 -9.04 -26.98 23.12
CA PRO A 298 -8.53 -28.35 22.89
C PRO A 298 -7.58 -28.45 21.70
N THR A 299 -6.49 -29.20 21.85
CA THR A 299 -5.58 -29.57 20.76
C THR A 299 -6.31 -30.48 19.77
N THR A 300 -6.70 -29.96 18.61
CA THR A 300 -7.03 -30.81 17.46
C THR A 300 -5.81 -30.88 16.54
N THR A 301 -5.28 -32.10 16.42
CA THR A 301 -4.22 -32.57 15.49
C THR A 301 -2.78 -32.07 15.72
N GLU A 302 -1.84 -33.01 15.55
CA GLU A 302 -0.44 -32.99 16.05
C GLU A 302 0.51 -31.98 15.37
N GLU A 303 0.03 -31.06 14.52
CA GLU A 303 0.91 -30.16 13.75
C GLU A 303 0.94 -28.71 14.24
N SER A 304 0.05 -28.30 15.15
CA SER A 304 0.14 -26.95 15.74
C SER A 304 1.21 -26.92 16.83
N LYS A 305 2.45 -26.57 16.48
CA LYS A 305 3.47 -26.12 17.44
C LYS A 305 3.10 -24.74 18.00
N GLY A 306 1.99 -24.66 18.72
CA GLY A 306 1.64 -23.50 19.53
C GLY A 306 2.69 -23.25 20.61
N ALA A 307 2.88 -22.00 20.99
CA ALA A 307 3.82 -21.64 22.04
C ALA A 307 3.37 -22.29 23.37
N LYS A 308 4.14 -23.27 23.87
CA LYS A 308 3.93 -23.83 25.20
C LYS A 308 4.17 -22.74 26.24
N GLN A 309 3.19 -22.48 27.10
CA GLN A 309 3.37 -21.60 28.24
C GLN A 309 4.40 -22.26 29.18
N THR A 310 5.55 -21.62 29.38
CA THR A 310 6.43 -22.02 30.49
C THR A 310 5.68 -21.68 31.77
N ALA A 311 5.30 -22.70 32.54
CA ALA A 311 4.63 -22.51 33.83
C ALA A 311 5.44 -21.52 34.67
N SER A 312 4.92 -20.31 34.85
CA SER A 312 5.53 -19.30 35.71
C SER A 312 5.36 -19.75 37.15
N ILE A 313 6.46 -20.05 37.83
CA ILE A 313 6.50 -20.30 39.28
C ILE A 313 6.25 -18.98 40.06
N ALA A 314 6.27 -17.83 39.37
CA ALA A 314 6.04 -16.51 39.95
C ALA A 314 4.54 -16.12 39.96
N LYS A 315 4.16 -15.29 40.95
CA LYS A 315 2.84 -14.65 41.04
C LYS A 315 2.51 -13.93 39.72
N ARG A 316 1.34 -14.22 39.14
CA ARG A 316 0.84 -13.56 37.92
C ARG A 316 0.68 -12.05 38.14
N ARG A 317 1.01 -11.28 37.11
CA ARG A 317 0.98 -9.81 37.06
C ARG A 317 0.33 -9.35 35.75
N ASP A 318 -0.81 -9.95 35.44
CA ASP A 318 -1.63 -9.74 34.25
C ASP A 318 -2.88 -8.92 34.57
N ASP A 319 -2.71 -7.87 35.38
CA ASP A 319 -3.73 -6.85 35.57
C ASP A 319 -3.90 -5.99 34.30
N PRO A 320 -5.05 -5.30 34.11
CA PRO A 320 -5.28 -4.48 32.93
C PRO A 320 -4.19 -3.45 32.61
N GLU A 321 -3.59 -2.84 33.64
CA GLU A 321 -2.54 -1.85 33.47
C GLU A 321 -1.26 -2.48 32.87
N SER A 322 -0.96 -3.72 33.23
CA SER A 322 0.22 -4.45 32.74
C SER A 322 0.18 -4.73 31.23
N TYR A 323 -0.98 -5.06 30.66
CA TYR A 323 -1.15 -5.23 29.21
C TYR A 323 -0.93 -3.92 28.45
N ARG A 324 -1.54 -2.84 28.94
CA ARG A 324 -1.39 -1.49 28.39
C ARG A 324 0.06 -1.01 28.45
N LYS A 325 0.73 -1.16 29.60
CA LYS A 325 2.14 -0.81 29.80
C LYS A 325 3.04 -1.53 28.82
N TYR A 326 2.82 -2.83 28.60
CA TYR A 326 3.60 -3.61 27.63
C TYR A 326 3.38 -3.10 26.20
N LEU A 327 2.13 -2.89 25.77
CA LEU A 327 1.85 -2.38 24.43
C LEU A 327 2.44 -0.99 24.23
N PHE A 328 2.29 -0.09 25.20
CA PHE A 328 2.90 1.23 25.18
C PHE A 328 4.42 1.14 25.07
N HIS A 329 5.06 0.29 25.89
CA HIS A 329 6.50 0.04 25.81
C HIS A 329 6.94 -0.43 24.41
N LEU A 330 6.20 -1.35 23.79
CA LEU A 330 6.50 -1.83 22.45
C LEU A 330 6.42 -0.71 21.41
N LEU A 331 5.40 0.14 21.49
CA LEU A 331 5.15 1.24 20.55
C LEU A 331 6.14 2.41 20.73
N THR A 332 6.58 2.68 21.97
CA THR A 332 7.57 3.74 22.25
C THR A 332 8.99 3.34 21.88
N ASN A 333 9.31 2.05 21.87
CA ASN A 333 10.64 1.52 21.55
C ASN A 333 10.74 1.01 20.10
N MET A 334 9.95 1.59 19.19
CA MET A 334 10.11 1.30 17.77
C MET A 334 11.42 1.89 17.23
N PRO A 335 12.05 1.22 16.25
CA PRO A 335 13.20 1.81 15.58
C PRO A 335 12.82 3.13 14.91
N PRO A 336 13.77 4.08 14.76
CA PRO A 336 13.50 5.30 14.02
C PRO A 336 13.06 4.95 12.59
N PRO A 337 12.10 5.70 12.03
CA PRO A 337 11.67 5.48 10.65
C PRO A 337 12.84 5.69 9.68
N PRO A 338 12.87 4.97 8.54
CA PRO A 338 13.82 5.22 7.47
C PRO A 338 13.83 6.71 7.04
N PRO A 339 14.93 7.20 6.42
CA PRO A 339 15.02 8.59 5.97
C PRO A 339 13.86 9.02 5.06
N LEU A 340 13.45 8.17 4.12
CA LEU A 340 12.32 8.42 3.23
C LEU A 340 11.00 8.59 3.99
N ASP A 341 10.73 7.74 4.99
CA ASP A 341 9.52 7.82 5.83
C ASP A 341 9.49 9.11 6.64
N SER A 342 10.66 9.55 7.14
CA SER A 342 10.79 10.80 7.89
C SER A 342 10.60 12.03 7.02
N PHE A 343 11.22 12.02 5.83
CA PHE A 343 11.16 13.13 4.87
C PHE A 343 9.77 13.24 4.22
N GLY A 344 9.19 12.11 3.84
CA GLY A 344 7.87 11.99 3.22
C GLY A 344 6.70 11.98 4.20
N ALA A 345 6.91 12.31 5.48
CA ALA A 345 5.84 12.38 6.46
C ALA A 345 4.71 13.33 6.00
N GLY A 346 3.50 12.79 5.84
CA GLY A 346 2.34 13.51 5.30
C GLY A 346 2.10 13.29 3.80
N TYR A 347 3.05 12.69 3.08
CA TYR A 347 2.92 12.36 1.65
C TYR A 347 2.51 10.91 1.39
N GLN A 348 2.34 10.08 2.44
CA GLN A 348 1.92 8.68 2.32
C GLN A 348 0.58 8.54 1.60
N ASP A 349 0.61 7.90 0.43
CA ASP A 349 -0.52 7.73 -0.50
C ASP A 349 -1.16 9.06 -0.95
N PHE A 350 -0.45 10.18 -0.85
CA PHE A 350 -0.92 11.49 -1.31
C PHE A 350 -0.60 11.67 -2.80
N LEU A 351 -1.63 11.80 -3.63
CA LEU A 351 -1.48 11.93 -5.08
C LEU A 351 -1.07 13.35 -5.50
N GLN A 352 0.10 13.47 -6.13
CA GLN A 352 0.68 14.69 -6.67
C GLN A 352 0.76 14.63 -8.19
N SER A 353 0.62 15.77 -8.87
CA SER A 353 0.90 15.84 -10.31
C SER A 353 2.42 15.73 -10.55
N PRO A 354 2.87 14.93 -11.52
CA PRO A 354 4.27 14.91 -11.93
C PRO A 354 4.73 16.31 -12.35
N LEU A 355 5.99 16.65 -12.07
CA LEU A 355 6.57 17.91 -12.50
C LEU A 355 6.78 17.92 -14.03
N GLN A 356 6.77 19.11 -14.63
CA GLN A 356 7.11 19.31 -16.04
C GLN A 356 8.18 20.41 -16.19
N PRO A 357 9.44 20.19 -15.76
CA PRO A 357 10.46 21.24 -15.73
C PRO A 357 10.84 21.82 -17.10
N LEU A 358 10.55 21.09 -18.18
CA LEU A 358 10.73 21.60 -19.54
C LEU A 358 9.69 22.68 -19.90
N ALA A 359 8.42 22.45 -19.55
CA ALA A 359 7.33 23.38 -19.82
C ALA A 359 7.30 24.54 -18.80
N ASP A 360 7.52 24.23 -17.52
CA ASP A 360 7.37 25.17 -16.42
C ASP A 360 8.71 25.57 -15.80
N ASN A 361 8.78 26.80 -15.27
CA ASN A 361 9.93 27.23 -14.48
C ASN A 361 9.68 26.86 -13.01
N LEU A 362 10.49 25.94 -12.48
CA LEU A 362 10.37 25.50 -11.09
C LEU A 362 10.65 26.63 -10.09
N GLU A 363 9.96 26.56 -8.96
CA GLU A 363 10.15 27.46 -7.82
C GLU A 363 11.38 27.09 -7.00
N SER A 364 11.92 28.07 -6.25
CA SER A 364 13.12 27.84 -5.43
C SER A 364 12.94 26.75 -4.37
N MET A 365 11.74 26.58 -3.82
CA MET A 365 11.46 25.56 -2.80
C MET A 365 11.56 24.15 -3.38
N THR A 366 11.16 23.96 -4.64
CA THR A 366 11.28 22.68 -5.35
C THR A 366 12.75 22.27 -5.50
N TYR A 367 13.61 23.20 -5.93
CA TYR A 367 15.06 22.94 -5.98
C TYR A 367 15.65 22.63 -4.60
N GLU A 368 15.20 23.32 -3.55
CA GLU A 368 15.68 23.05 -2.19
C GLU A 368 15.33 21.64 -1.70
N VAL A 369 14.15 21.14 -2.07
CA VAL A 369 13.76 19.75 -1.81
C VAL A 369 14.69 18.78 -2.54
N PHE A 370 14.97 19.01 -3.83
CA PHE A 370 15.90 18.17 -4.59
C PHE A 370 17.32 18.16 -4.03
N GLU A 371 17.76 19.27 -3.44
CA GLU A 371 19.11 19.44 -2.89
C GLU A 371 19.31 18.78 -1.53
N LYS A 372 18.23 18.39 -0.85
CA LYS A 372 18.29 17.69 0.44
C LYS A 372 18.68 16.22 0.32
N ASP A 373 18.75 15.67 -0.89
CA ASP A 373 19.16 14.29 -1.13
C ASP A 373 20.68 14.17 -1.36
N PRO A 374 21.46 13.70 -0.37
CA PRO A 374 22.91 13.56 -0.55
C PRO A 374 23.28 12.39 -1.47
N VAL A 375 22.48 11.32 -1.46
CA VAL A 375 22.77 10.06 -2.17
C VAL A 375 22.82 10.31 -3.67
N LYS A 376 21.83 11.02 -4.20
CA LYS A 376 21.77 11.41 -5.62
C LYS A 376 23.06 12.09 -6.06
N TYR A 377 23.43 13.20 -5.42
CA TYR A 377 24.57 14.00 -5.84
C TYR A 377 25.92 13.31 -5.59
N ASP A 378 26.03 12.46 -4.58
CA ASP A 378 27.23 11.67 -4.34
C ASP A 378 27.43 10.61 -5.44
N GLN A 379 26.35 10.00 -5.95
CA GLN A 379 26.43 9.08 -7.09
C GLN A 379 26.83 9.82 -8.38
N TYR A 380 26.26 11.00 -8.64
CA TYR A 380 26.71 11.83 -9.76
C TYR A 380 28.19 12.25 -9.65
N GLU A 381 28.67 12.64 -8.47
CA GLU A 381 30.10 12.96 -8.25
C GLU A 381 31.00 11.76 -8.55
N LYS A 382 30.62 10.55 -8.12
CA LYS A 382 31.37 9.31 -8.42
C LYS A 382 31.37 8.99 -9.92
N ALA A 383 30.23 9.10 -10.58
CA ALA A 383 30.09 8.84 -12.01
C ALA A 383 30.97 9.78 -12.85
N VAL A 384 30.91 11.09 -12.56
CA VAL A 384 31.74 12.10 -13.24
C VAL A 384 33.23 11.85 -12.96
N LYS A 385 33.59 11.49 -11.73
CA LYS A 385 34.98 11.19 -11.38
C LYS A 385 35.53 10.02 -12.22
N LEU A 386 34.79 8.91 -12.31
CA LEU A 386 35.22 7.74 -13.09
C LEU A 386 35.35 8.07 -14.58
N ALA A 387 34.39 8.82 -15.14
CA ALA A 387 34.47 9.27 -16.52
C ALA A 387 35.72 10.14 -16.79
N LEU A 388 36.07 11.05 -15.87
CA LEU A 388 37.28 11.86 -15.96
C LEU A 388 38.57 11.05 -15.87
N GLU A 389 38.61 10.05 -14.98
CA GLU A 389 39.75 9.14 -14.84
C GLU A 389 39.96 8.30 -16.10
N ASP A 390 38.88 7.82 -16.72
CA ASP A 390 38.94 7.07 -17.98
C ASP A 390 39.42 7.95 -19.15
N MET A 391 38.92 9.19 -19.26
CA MET A 391 39.40 10.12 -20.28
C MET A 391 40.89 10.46 -20.12
N LYS A 392 41.34 10.64 -18.87
CA LYS A 392 42.76 10.84 -18.56
C LYS A 392 43.59 9.63 -18.95
N ALA A 393 43.12 8.42 -18.66
CA ALA A 393 43.79 7.17 -19.02
C ALA A 393 43.90 6.98 -20.56
N GLN A 394 42.93 7.50 -21.31
CA GLN A 394 42.96 7.55 -22.78
C GLN A 394 43.88 8.64 -23.34
N GLY A 395 44.46 9.50 -22.50
CA GLY A 395 45.33 10.59 -22.92
C GLY A 395 44.58 11.81 -23.47
N ILE A 396 43.30 11.97 -23.13
CA ILE A 396 42.50 13.13 -23.52
C ILE A 396 42.86 14.32 -22.62
N GLU A 397 43.25 15.44 -23.23
CA GLU A 397 43.57 16.70 -22.55
C GLU A 397 42.49 17.76 -22.81
N ASN A 398 42.49 18.85 -22.03
CA ASN A 398 41.53 19.97 -22.16
C ASN A 398 40.06 19.53 -22.12
N ILE A 399 39.74 18.65 -21.15
CA ILE A 399 38.42 18.03 -21.03
C ILE A 399 37.35 19.10 -20.79
N CYS A 400 36.32 19.08 -21.63
CA CYS A 400 35.18 20.00 -21.57
C CYS A 400 33.98 19.29 -20.96
N VAL A 401 33.48 19.79 -19.83
CA VAL A 401 32.34 19.25 -19.09
C VAL A 401 31.21 20.26 -19.10
N ALA A 402 29.99 19.83 -19.40
CA ALA A 402 28.81 20.69 -19.27
C ALA A 402 27.72 20.03 -18.43
N VAL A 403 27.09 20.82 -17.56
CA VAL A 403 25.84 20.44 -16.91
C VAL A 403 24.69 21.12 -17.67
N VAL A 404 23.78 20.32 -18.22
CA VAL A 404 22.57 20.80 -18.92
C VAL A 404 21.33 20.60 -18.04
N GLY A 405 20.59 21.69 -17.81
CA GLY A 405 19.59 21.75 -16.76
C GLY A 405 20.23 21.95 -15.38
N ALA A 406 21.09 22.96 -15.25
CA ALA A 406 21.93 23.13 -14.06
C ALA A 406 21.18 23.49 -12.77
N GLY A 407 19.92 23.95 -12.87
CA GLY A 407 19.11 24.37 -11.73
C GLY A 407 19.82 25.44 -10.91
N ARG A 408 19.96 25.21 -9.59
CA ARG A 408 20.73 26.09 -8.70
C ARG A 408 22.22 25.73 -8.61
N GLY A 409 22.69 24.76 -9.40
CA GLY A 409 24.10 24.40 -9.52
C GLY A 409 24.68 23.31 -8.59
N PRO A 410 23.89 22.42 -7.93
CA PRO A 410 24.51 21.35 -7.13
C PRO A 410 25.37 20.43 -8.00
N LEU A 411 24.91 20.02 -9.20
CA LEU A 411 25.70 19.17 -10.10
C LEU A 411 26.95 19.88 -10.64
N VAL A 412 26.89 21.18 -10.90
CA VAL A 412 28.07 21.97 -11.28
C VAL A 412 29.14 21.88 -10.20
N THR A 413 28.74 22.07 -8.95
CA THR A 413 29.62 21.93 -7.79
C THR A 413 30.19 20.51 -7.68
N ARG A 414 29.38 19.48 -7.92
CA ARG A 414 29.82 18.07 -7.90
C ARG A 414 30.80 17.75 -9.03
N CYS A 415 30.63 18.30 -10.22
CA CYS A 415 31.57 18.13 -11.33
C CYS A 415 32.94 18.75 -11.01
N ILE A 416 32.98 19.96 -10.45
CA ILE A 416 34.23 20.63 -10.03
C ILE A 416 34.95 19.81 -8.94
N ARG A 417 34.20 19.28 -7.98
CA ARG A 417 34.74 18.39 -6.93
C ARG A 417 35.28 17.08 -7.51
N ALA A 418 34.53 16.45 -8.41
CA ALA A 418 34.95 15.22 -9.10
C ALA A 418 36.27 15.44 -9.86
N ALA A 419 36.39 16.54 -10.60
CA ALA A 419 37.60 16.92 -11.32
C ALA A 419 38.81 17.15 -10.39
N THR A 420 38.58 17.86 -9.28
CA THR A 420 39.60 18.04 -8.23
C THR A 420 40.06 16.68 -7.68
N ASN A 421 39.12 15.79 -7.37
CA ASN A 421 39.41 14.46 -6.82
C ASN A 421 40.06 13.50 -7.82
N ALA A 422 39.80 13.68 -9.13
CA ALA A 422 40.47 12.95 -10.21
C ALA A 422 41.85 13.54 -10.57
N SER A 423 42.17 14.73 -10.04
CA SER A 423 43.34 15.52 -10.46
C SER A 423 43.35 15.71 -11.99
N VAL A 424 42.23 16.22 -12.50
CA VAL A 424 41.98 16.51 -13.91
C VAL A 424 41.50 17.96 -14.02
N ASP A 425 42.16 18.76 -14.86
CA ASP A 425 41.69 20.10 -15.17
C ASP A 425 40.56 20.03 -16.21
N ILE A 426 39.49 20.78 -15.98
CA ILE A 426 38.31 20.81 -16.86
C ILE A 426 37.92 22.23 -17.24
N GLN A 427 37.38 22.38 -18.45
CA GLN A 427 36.58 23.55 -18.82
C GLN A 427 35.10 23.26 -18.50
N MET A 428 34.51 24.07 -17.62
CA MET A 428 33.16 23.83 -17.11
C MET A 428 32.11 24.77 -17.73
N PHE A 429 31.01 24.21 -18.22
CA PHE A 429 29.82 24.93 -18.67
C PHE A 429 28.60 24.59 -17.82
N ALA A 430 27.72 25.57 -17.58
CA ALA A 430 26.42 25.36 -16.93
C ALA A 430 25.31 26.00 -17.75
N ILE A 431 24.39 25.16 -18.25
CA ILE A 431 23.31 25.54 -19.15
C ILE A 431 21.99 25.47 -18.37
N GLU A 432 21.25 26.57 -18.37
CA GLU A 432 19.95 26.65 -17.69
C GLU A 432 18.99 27.56 -18.46
N LYS A 433 17.76 27.09 -18.71
CA LYS A 433 16.72 27.87 -19.39
C LYS A 433 15.95 28.76 -18.42
N ASN A 434 15.76 28.31 -17.19
CA ASN A 434 14.96 28.99 -16.17
C ASN A 434 15.66 30.29 -15.79
N PRO A 435 15.06 31.46 -16.13
CA PRO A 435 15.71 32.75 -15.89
C PRO A 435 15.96 33.02 -14.40
N ASN A 436 15.16 32.43 -13.51
CA ASN A 436 15.25 32.63 -12.07
C ASN A 436 16.40 31.81 -11.47
N ALA A 437 16.51 30.54 -11.86
CA ALA A 437 17.62 29.67 -11.44
C ALA A 437 18.96 30.20 -11.98
N TYR A 438 18.97 30.73 -13.20
CA TYR A 438 20.16 31.35 -13.80
C TYR A 438 20.74 32.51 -12.98
N VAL A 439 19.89 33.34 -12.37
CA VAL A 439 20.36 34.42 -11.46
C VAL A 439 21.10 33.84 -10.26
N HIS A 440 20.63 32.70 -9.74
CA HIS A 440 21.34 32.01 -8.65
C HIS A 440 22.68 31.43 -9.12
N LEU A 441 22.74 30.86 -10.33
CA LEU A 441 24.00 30.38 -10.93
C LEU A 441 25.04 31.51 -11.09
N MET A 442 24.63 32.71 -11.48
CA MET A 442 25.53 33.87 -11.53
C MET A 442 26.17 34.17 -10.17
N LYS A 443 25.36 34.12 -9.11
CA LYS A 443 25.85 34.29 -7.73
C LYS A 443 26.81 33.16 -7.35
N MET A 444 26.46 31.91 -7.63
CA MET A 444 27.31 30.75 -7.36
C MET A 444 28.65 30.83 -8.08
N ASN A 445 28.67 31.28 -9.34
CA ASN A 445 29.91 31.42 -10.09
C ASN A 445 30.85 32.44 -9.47
N ARG A 446 30.32 33.60 -9.08
CA ARG A 446 31.08 34.67 -8.44
C ARG A 446 31.55 34.31 -7.02
N ASP A 447 30.66 33.73 -6.21
CA ASP A 447 30.88 33.57 -4.76
C ASP A 447 31.50 32.21 -4.39
N VAL A 448 31.36 31.18 -5.23
CA VAL A 448 31.71 29.78 -4.90
C VAL A 448 32.62 29.13 -5.93
N TRP A 449 32.45 29.43 -7.23
CA TRP A 449 33.22 28.78 -8.29
C TRP A 449 34.40 29.61 -8.82
N ASP A 450 34.65 30.79 -8.22
CA ASP A 450 35.74 31.71 -8.57
C ASP A 450 35.72 32.14 -10.06
N ASP A 451 34.52 32.36 -10.61
CA ASP A 451 34.28 32.71 -12.01
C ASP A 451 34.84 31.70 -13.03
N ARG A 452 35.09 30.45 -12.60
CA ARG A 452 35.65 29.38 -13.46
C ARG A 452 34.62 28.68 -14.33
N VAL A 453 33.32 28.91 -14.13
CA VAL A 453 32.25 28.27 -14.89
C VAL A 453 31.71 29.21 -15.97
N THR A 454 31.61 28.73 -17.20
CA THR A 454 30.93 29.47 -18.28
C THR A 454 29.43 29.23 -18.19
N LEU A 455 28.69 30.26 -17.77
CA LEU A 455 27.23 30.20 -17.65
C LEU A 455 26.55 30.52 -18.99
N VAL A 456 25.55 29.72 -19.37
CA VAL A 456 24.76 29.92 -20.60
C VAL A 456 23.27 29.85 -20.29
N LYS A 457 22.56 30.97 -20.51
CA LYS A 457 21.11 31.05 -20.34
C LYS A 457 20.40 30.67 -21.64
N THR A 458 20.08 29.41 -21.81
CA THR A 458 19.38 28.91 -23.00
C THR A 458 18.71 27.58 -22.74
N ASP A 459 17.76 27.22 -23.59
CA ASP A 459 17.38 25.83 -23.79
C ASP A 459 18.57 25.04 -24.38
N MET A 460 18.90 23.90 -23.79
CA MET A 460 20.04 23.07 -24.20
C MET A 460 19.95 22.63 -25.67
N ARG A 461 18.73 22.44 -26.18
CA ARG A 461 18.45 22.01 -27.55
C ARG A 461 18.86 23.05 -28.59
N LYS A 462 19.06 24.30 -28.16
CA LYS A 462 19.46 25.44 -29.02
C LYS A 462 20.91 25.86 -28.81
N TRP A 463 21.62 25.24 -27.87
CA TRP A 463 22.94 25.70 -27.46
C TRP A 463 24.03 25.22 -28.40
N GLU A 464 24.93 26.12 -28.82
CA GLU A 464 26.11 25.83 -29.62
C GLU A 464 27.37 26.26 -28.85
N PRO A 465 28.20 25.32 -28.36
CA PRO A 465 29.46 25.65 -27.72
C PRO A 465 30.56 26.01 -28.73
N PRO A 466 31.63 26.69 -28.27
CA PRO A 466 32.79 27.00 -29.13
C PRO A 466 33.60 25.76 -29.55
N SER A 467 33.45 24.64 -28.85
CA SER A 467 34.12 23.37 -29.11
C SER A 467 33.25 22.20 -28.65
N TYR A 468 33.54 20.99 -29.16
CA TYR A 468 32.87 19.78 -28.69
C TYR A 468 33.07 19.54 -27.20
N LEU A 469 32.04 18.99 -26.56
CA LEU A 469 32.09 18.53 -25.18
C LEU A 469 32.60 17.10 -25.08
N HIS A 470 33.26 16.81 -23.98
CA HIS A 470 33.73 15.47 -23.65
C HIS A 470 32.74 14.77 -22.71
N ILE A 471 32.24 15.49 -21.69
CA ILE A 471 31.25 14.95 -20.74
C ILE A 471 30.04 15.87 -20.68
N LEU A 472 28.86 15.32 -20.94
CA LEU A 472 27.58 15.98 -20.76
C LEU A 472 26.87 15.38 -19.54
N VAL A 473 26.52 16.21 -18.56
CA VAL A 473 25.87 15.78 -17.31
C VAL A 473 24.47 16.38 -17.24
N SER A 474 23.47 15.55 -16.94
CA SER A 474 22.08 15.98 -16.77
C SER A 474 21.38 15.22 -15.64
N GLU A 475 20.35 15.83 -15.07
CA GLU A 475 19.40 15.19 -14.16
C GLU A 475 18.02 15.73 -14.52
N LEU A 476 17.39 15.04 -15.47
CA LEU A 476 16.10 15.36 -16.08
C LEU A 476 15.13 14.19 -15.90
N LEU A 477 15.36 13.36 -14.87
CA LEU A 477 14.63 12.11 -14.68
C LEU A 477 13.42 12.35 -13.79
N GLY A 478 12.26 11.88 -14.24
CA GLY A 478 11.09 11.76 -13.38
C GLY A 478 11.00 10.40 -12.71
N SER A 479 9.92 10.19 -11.94
CA SER A 479 9.63 8.93 -11.24
C SER A 479 9.46 7.70 -12.15
N PHE A 480 9.26 7.90 -13.45
CA PHE A 480 9.19 6.87 -14.48
C PHE A 480 10.32 7.03 -15.51
N ALA A 481 11.47 7.55 -15.08
CA ALA A 481 12.62 7.90 -15.90
C ALA A 481 12.36 9.03 -16.90
N ASP A 482 11.68 8.73 -18.01
CA ASP A 482 11.54 9.61 -19.17
C ASP A 482 10.33 10.57 -19.11
N ASN A 483 9.52 10.51 -18.05
CA ASN A 483 8.29 11.31 -17.93
C ASN A 483 8.53 12.83 -17.78
N GLU A 484 9.78 13.26 -17.64
CA GLU A 484 10.21 14.67 -17.67
C GLU A 484 10.95 15.05 -18.96
N LEU A 485 10.83 14.22 -20.01
CA LEU A 485 11.32 14.47 -21.37
C LEU A 485 12.85 14.52 -21.48
N SER A 486 13.54 13.76 -20.63
CA SER A 486 15.00 13.55 -20.72
C SER A 486 15.43 13.11 -22.12
N PRO A 487 14.78 12.14 -22.81
CA PRO A 487 15.19 11.73 -24.15
C PRO A 487 15.19 12.91 -25.14
N GLU A 488 14.05 13.62 -25.24
CA GLU A 488 13.89 14.72 -26.18
C GLU A 488 14.84 15.90 -25.89
N CYS A 489 15.19 16.11 -24.62
CA CYS A 489 16.17 17.13 -24.22
C CYS A 489 17.60 16.73 -24.64
N LEU A 490 17.99 15.49 -24.36
CA LEU A 490 19.33 14.99 -24.60
C LEU A 490 19.62 14.80 -26.08
N ASP A 491 18.65 14.31 -26.86
CA ASP A 491 18.74 14.20 -28.32
C ASP A 491 19.07 15.57 -28.95
N GLY A 492 18.39 16.63 -28.51
CA GLY A 492 18.55 17.97 -29.06
C GLY A 492 19.91 18.62 -28.74
N VAL A 493 20.52 18.27 -27.60
CA VAL A 493 21.85 18.80 -27.23
C VAL A 493 22.99 17.87 -27.67
N GLN A 494 22.73 16.60 -27.97
CA GLN A 494 23.76 15.59 -28.27
C GLN A 494 24.75 16.01 -29.35
N ARG A 495 24.31 16.76 -30.37
CA ARG A 495 25.18 17.25 -31.47
C ARG A 495 26.41 18.04 -31.00
N VAL A 496 26.42 18.53 -29.75
CA VAL A 496 27.55 19.26 -29.17
C VAL A 496 28.57 18.35 -28.49
N LEU A 497 28.25 17.07 -28.33
CA LEU A 497 29.11 16.06 -27.72
C LEU A 497 30.13 15.54 -28.75
N HIS A 498 31.35 15.23 -28.30
CA HIS A 498 32.39 14.72 -29.17
C HIS A 498 31.97 13.37 -29.77
N PRO A 499 32.05 13.18 -31.11
CA PRO A 499 31.42 12.05 -31.79
C PRO A 499 32.01 10.67 -31.43
N THR A 500 33.26 10.60 -30.98
CA THR A 500 33.96 9.33 -30.71
C THR A 500 34.29 9.04 -29.25
N VAL A 501 34.47 10.08 -28.42
CA VAL A 501 34.90 9.95 -27.00
C VAL A 501 33.92 10.63 -26.05
N GLY A 502 32.83 11.16 -26.58
CA GLY A 502 31.81 11.85 -25.83
C GLY A 502 31.04 10.92 -24.90
N ILE A 503 30.85 11.34 -23.66
CA ILE A 503 30.13 10.60 -22.63
C ILE A 503 28.93 11.41 -22.17
N SER A 504 27.75 10.79 -22.16
CA SER A 504 26.59 11.31 -21.44
C SER A 504 26.49 10.67 -20.07
N ILE A 505 26.17 11.47 -19.05
CA ILE A 505 25.81 11.05 -17.70
C ILE A 505 24.40 11.62 -17.43
N PRO A 506 23.35 10.80 -17.35
CA PRO A 506 23.38 9.34 -17.39
C PRO A 506 23.70 8.75 -18.76
N GLN A 507 24.23 7.52 -18.74
CA GLN A 507 24.46 6.70 -19.94
C GLN A 507 23.18 5.98 -20.38
N SER A 508 22.38 5.49 -19.43
CA SER A 508 21.07 4.91 -19.74
C SER A 508 20.12 4.96 -18.55
N TYR A 509 18.84 4.81 -18.83
CA TYR A 509 17.80 4.66 -17.82
C TYR A 509 16.62 3.86 -18.35
N THR A 510 15.93 3.19 -17.44
CA THR A 510 14.88 2.20 -17.73
C THR A 510 13.64 2.47 -16.89
N ALA A 511 12.48 2.55 -17.55
CA ALA A 511 11.20 2.61 -16.88
C ALA A 511 10.76 1.21 -16.45
N HIS A 512 10.17 1.08 -15.27
CA HIS A 512 9.81 -0.20 -14.65
C HIS A 512 8.42 -0.15 -14.04
N PHE A 513 7.66 -1.25 -14.08
CA PHE A 513 6.27 -1.24 -13.64
C PHE A 513 5.79 -2.56 -13.03
N ALA A 514 4.76 -2.46 -12.18
CA ALA A 514 4.04 -3.60 -11.62
C ALA A 514 2.57 -3.24 -11.30
N PRO A 515 1.59 -4.12 -11.60
CA PRO A 515 0.22 -3.94 -11.16
C PRO A 515 0.12 -4.13 -9.64
N ILE A 516 -0.61 -3.24 -8.98
CA ILE A 516 -0.73 -3.22 -7.51
C ILE A 516 -2.17 -3.13 -7.03
N MET A 517 -2.38 -3.64 -5.82
CA MET A 517 -3.58 -3.37 -5.05
C MET A 517 -3.39 -2.10 -4.22
N ALA A 518 -4.26 -1.11 -4.41
CA ALA A 518 -4.18 0.19 -3.73
C ALA A 518 -5.58 0.79 -3.45
N PRO A 519 -6.39 0.15 -2.58
CA PRO A 519 -7.79 0.53 -2.39
C PRO A 519 -7.97 1.93 -1.78
N LYS A 520 -7.04 2.38 -0.93
CA LYS A 520 -7.05 3.75 -0.37
C LYS A 520 -6.89 4.81 -1.46
N ILE A 521 -5.92 4.62 -2.35
CA ILE A 521 -5.68 5.52 -3.49
C ILE A 521 -6.90 5.54 -4.44
N HIS A 522 -7.48 4.36 -4.71
CA HIS A 522 -8.69 4.28 -5.54
C HIS A 522 -9.88 5.03 -4.91
N GLY A 523 -10.09 4.90 -3.59
CA GLY A 523 -11.11 5.67 -2.87
C GLY A 523 -10.91 7.19 -2.93
N ASP A 524 -9.66 7.66 -2.81
CA ASP A 524 -9.32 9.09 -3.00
C ASP A 524 -9.64 9.57 -4.43
N LEU A 525 -9.27 8.80 -5.45
CA LEU A 525 -9.60 9.11 -6.84
C LEU A 525 -11.11 9.20 -7.09
N LEU A 526 -11.90 8.27 -6.53
CA LEU A 526 -13.36 8.33 -6.61
C LEU A 526 -13.91 9.59 -5.95
N ALA A 527 -13.37 10.01 -4.80
CA ALA A 527 -13.78 11.25 -4.15
C ALA A 527 -13.43 12.49 -5.00
N ARG A 528 -12.22 12.52 -5.60
CA ARG A 528 -11.79 13.59 -6.51
C ARG A 528 -12.60 13.63 -7.80
N ALA A 529 -13.05 12.48 -8.32
CA ALA A 529 -13.88 12.38 -9.51
C ALA A 529 -15.31 12.92 -9.32
N VAL A 530 -15.78 13.05 -8.07
CA VAL A 530 -17.05 13.70 -7.76
C VAL A 530 -16.90 15.22 -7.77
N THR A 531 -15.75 15.74 -7.32
CA THR A 531 -15.49 17.19 -7.25
C THR A 531 -14.96 17.78 -8.55
N ASN A 532 -14.16 17.00 -9.29
CA ASN A 532 -13.58 17.35 -10.58
C ASN A 532 -14.29 16.56 -11.69
N ASN A 533 -14.31 17.06 -12.92
CA ASN A 533 -14.94 16.38 -14.05
C ASN A 533 -14.45 14.90 -14.14
N PRO A 534 -15.33 13.88 -14.15
CA PRO A 534 -14.98 12.50 -13.76
C PRO A 534 -14.02 11.75 -14.69
N THR A 535 -13.73 12.28 -15.88
CA THR A 535 -12.86 11.62 -16.87
C THR A 535 -11.38 11.88 -16.64
N ASP A 536 -10.99 13.00 -16.03
CA ASP A 536 -9.59 13.43 -16.06
C ASP A 536 -8.73 12.79 -14.97
N VAL A 537 -9.31 12.40 -13.82
CA VAL A 537 -8.51 11.92 -12.67
C VAL A 537 -7.98 10.49 -12.84
N PHE A 538 -8.54 9.71 -13.77
CA PHE A 538 -8.03 8.37 -14.10
C PHE A 538 -7.15 8.38 -15.34
N GLU A 539 -7.09 9.49 -16.08
CA GLU A 539 -6.32 9.67 -17.30
C GLU A 539 -5.03 10.46 -17.03
N VAL A 540 -4.52 10.42 -15.79
CA VAL A 540 -3.33 11.14 -15.37
C VAL A 540 -2.49 10.24 -14.45
N PRO A 541 -1.16 10.15 -14.69
CA PRO A 541 -0.28 9.54 -13.71
C PRO A 541 -0.01 10.47 -12.53
N TYR A 542 0.19 9.89 -11.35
CA TYR A 542 0.47 10.65 -10.13
C TYR A 542 1.80 10.25 -9.51
N VAL A 543 2.59 11.23 -9.06
CA VAL A 543 3.70 10.96 -8.15
C VAL A 543 3.11 10.72 -6.75
N VAL A 544 3.51 9.63 -6.11
CA VAL A 544 2.93 9.21 -4.83
C VAL A 544 3.88 8.34 -4.02
N MET A 545 3.99 8.62 -2.71
CA MET A 545 4.66 7.73 -1.77
C MET A 545 3.76 6.53 -1.46
N LEU A 546 3.84 5.50 -2.31
CA LEU A 546 3.06 4.27 -2.17
C LEU A 546 3.35 3.60 -0.82
N THR A 547 2.34 3.55 0.06
CA THR A 547 2.47 3.02 1.42
C THR A 547 1.44 1.92 1.67
N ALA A 548 0.15 2.21 1.54
CA ALA A 548 -0.92 1.24 1.78
C ALA A 548 -1.24 0.45 0.50
N ILE A 549 -0.28 -0.35 0.06
CA ILE A 549 -0.37 -1.18 -1.16
C ILE A 549 -0.03 -2.65 -0.90
N ASP A 550 -0.40 -3.50 -1.84
CA ASP A 550 0.07 -4.90 -1.92
C ASP A 550 0.48 -5.24 -3.36
N PHE A 551 1.61 -5.95 -3.50
CA PHE A 551 2.07 -6.49 -4.78
C PHE A 551 1.47 -7.88 -4.98
N LEU A 552 0.55 -8.00 -5.93
CA LEU A 552 -0.17 -9.26 -6.17
C LEU A 552 0.69 -10.31 -6.88
N SER A 553 1.68 -9.86 -7.65
CA SER A 553 2.66 -10.70 -8.32
C SER A 553 4.00 -10.58 -7.61
N VAL A 554 4.53 -11.72 -7.17
CA VAL A 554 5.81 -11.83 -6.48
C VAL A 554 6.64 -12.95 -7.09
N ASN A 555 7.95 -12.77 -7.08
CA ASN A 555 8.91 -13.78 -7.53
C ASN A 555 9.02 -14.92 -6.51
N LEU A 556 9.73 -16.00 -6.85
CA LEU A 556 9.94 -17.15 -5.95
C LEU A 556 10.57 -16.76 -4.60
N GLY A 557 11.34 -15.67 -4.55
CA GLY A 557 11.92 -15.11 -3.32
C GLY A 557 10.96 -14.30 -2.45
N GLY A 558 9.71 -14.08 -2.89
CA GLY A 558 8.72 -13.25 -2.20
C GLY A 558 8.87 -11.75 -2.45
N GLU A 559 9.81 -11.34 -3.30
CA GLU A 559 9.99 -9.95 -3.74
C GLU A 559 8.96 -9.56 -4.81
N PRO A 560 8.57 -8.29 -4.92
CA PRO A 560 7.70 -7.80 -5.97
C PRO A 560 8.19 -8.20 -7.37
N ASN A 561 7.29 -8.71 -8.20
CA ASN A 561 7.61 -8.94 -9.60
C ASN A 561 7.47 -7.62 -10.37
N ILE A 562 8.60 -7.00 -10.74
CA ILE A 562 8.67 -5.71 -11.41
C ILE A 562 9.38 -5.89 -12.74
N HIS A 563 8.72 -5.48 -13.82
CA HIS A 563 9.24 -5.63 -15.19
C HIS A 563 9.73 -4.30 -15.74
N GLN A 564 10.79 -4.35 -16.55
CA GLN A 564 11.23 -3.22 -17.36
C GLN A 564 10.26 -3.01 -18.54
N ALA A 565 9.83 -1.77 -18.76
CA ALA A 565 9.02 -1.38 -19.91
C ALA A 565 9.90 -1.11 -21.13
N TRP A 566 10.91 -0.26 -20.97
CA TRP A 566 11.83 0.15 -22.03
C TRP A 566 13.10 0.79 -21.46
N GLU A 567 14.07 1.05 -22.34
CA GLU A 567 15.33 1.72 -22.05
C GLU A 567 15.53 2.92 -23.00
N PHE A 568 16.20 3.95 -22.51
CA PHE A 568 16.83 5.00 -23.31
C PHE A 568 18.33 5.02 -23.02
N LYS A 569 19.15 5.22 -24.05
CA LYS A 569 20.61 5.30 -23.97
C LYS A 569 21.11 6.61 -24.55
N HIS A 570 22.16 7.15 -23.95
CA HIS A 570 22.77 8.42 -24.32
C HIS A 570 24.29 8.26 -24.40
N PRO A 571 24.94 8.66 -25.51
CA PRO A 571 24.33 9.20 -26.72
C PRO A 571 23.58 8.15 -27.56
N VAL A 572 22.56 8.60 -28.28
CA VAL A 572 21.82 7.87 -29.32
C VAL A 572 22.67 7.79 -30.59
N PRO A 573 22.74 6.67 -31.33
CA PRO A 573 23.42 6.61 -32.63
C PRO A 573 22.91 7.69 -33.60
N THR A 574 23.80 8.35 -34.34
CA THR A 574 23.42 9.48 -35.24
C THR A 574 22.35 9.07 -36.27
N ASP A 575 22.44 7.86 -36.81
CA ASP A 575 21.49 7.34 -37.79
C ASP A 575 20.04 7.21 -37.23
N GLU A 576 19.89 7.07 -35.91
CA GLU A 576 18.59 7.04 -35.22
C GLU A 576 18.02 8.45 -34.96
N LEU A 577 18.86 9.48 -34.99
CA LEU A 577 18.40 10.88 -34.91
C LEU A 577 17.98 11.42 -36.28
N GLU A 578 18.55 10.88 -37.36
CA GLU A 578 18.27 11.23 -38.75
C GLU A 578 17.06 10.45 -39.32
N HIS A 579 15.86 10.65 -38.78
CA HIS A 579 14.64 10.02 -39.30
C HIS A 579 13.71 10.98 -40.07
N GLU A 580 13.07 10.46 -41.12
CA GLU A 580 12.07 11.17 -41.93
C GLU A 580 10.81 11.47 -41.10
N GLY A 581 10.80 12.61 -40.40
CA GLY A 581 9.66 13.06 -39.60
C GLY A 581 9.97 14.22 -38.66
N GLY A 582 11.19 14.29 -38.09
CA GLY A 582 11.67 15.45 -37.32
C GLY A 582 10.99 15.69 -35.95
N PHE A 583 10.18 14.74 -35.44
CA PHE A 583 9.35 14.91 -34.24
C PHE A 583 9.75 14.04 -33.03
N ASN A 584 10.99 13.54 -32.99
CA ASN A 584 11.47 12.57 -31.99
C ASN A 584 10.61 11.29 -31.91
N ASP A 585 9.98 10.88 -33.03
CA ASP A 585 9.13 9.68 -33.09
C ASP A 585 9.89 8.39 -32.75
N HIS A 586 11.21 8.38 -32.95
CA HIS A 586 12.08 7.28 -32.53
C HIS A 586 12.10 7.04 -31.02
N ASN A 587 11.60 7.99 -30.21
CA ASN A 587 11.41 7.85 -28.77
C ASN A 587 10.06 7.24 -28.37
N GLN A 588 9.21 6.86 -29.32
CA GLN A 588 8.01 6.06 -29.01
C GLN A 588 8.42 4.68 -28.48
N ARG A 589 7.66 4.16 -27.52
CA ARG A 589 7.94 2.86 -26.88
C ARG A 589 6.65 2.09 -26.65
N GLU A 590 6.77 0.78 -26.64
CA GLU A 590 5.74 -0.15 -26.22
C GLU A 590 6.35 -1.12 -25.22
N GLY A 591 5.64 -1.35 -24.12
CA GLY A 591 6.00 -2.26 -23.04
C GLY A 591 4.87 -3.26 -22.81
N PHE A 592 5.23 -4.52 -22.58
CA PHE A 592 4.30 -5.59 -22.28
C PHE A 592 4.91 -6.52 -21.24
N ALA A 593 4.13 -6.88 -20.22
CA ALA A 593 4.55 -7.88 -19.24
C ALA A 593 3.37 -8.71 -18.73
N VAL A 594 3.67 -9.97 -18.39
CA VAL A 594 2.74 -10.91 -17.78
C VAL A 594 3.16 -11.12 -16.32
N PHE A 595 2.21 -10.92 -15.41
CA PHE A 595 2.39 -10.98 -13.98
C PHE A 595 1.65 -12.20 -13.44
N PRO A 596 2.33 -13.30 -13.08
CA PRO A 596 1.70 -14.44 -12.42
C PRO A 596 1.22 -14.03 -11.02
N ILE A 597 -0.01 -14.41 -10.68
CA ILE A 597 -0.67 -14.05 -9.42
C ILE A 597 -1.10 -15.35 -8.75
N SER A 598 -0.31 -15.79 -7.77
CA SER A 598 -0.60 -17.04 -7.04
C SER A 598 -1.82 -16.90 -6.14
N ARG A 599 -2.11 -15.67 -5.66
CA ARG A 599 -3.12 -15.40 -4.64
C ARG A 599 -4.08 -14.32 -5.09
N ARG A 600 -5.37 -14.59 -4.94
CA ARG A 600 -6.46 -13.73 -5.37
C ARG A 600 -6.36 -12.34 -4.78
N GLY A 601 -6.93 -11.35 -5.45
CA GLY A 601 -6.86 -9.94 -5.08
C GLY A 601 -7.60 -9.01 -6.05
N VAL A 602 -7.29 -7.71 -5.96
CA VAL A 602 -7.86 -6.69 -6.84
C VAL A 602 -6.78 -5.68 -7.25
N ILE A 603 -6.52 -5.56 -8.56
CA ILE A 603 -5.63 -4.55 -9.12
C ILE A 603 -6.38 -3.22 -9.22
N HIS A 604 -5.79 -2.15 -8.69
CA HIS A 604 -6.39 -0.81 -8.73
C HIS A 604 -5.64 0.15 -9.66
N GLY A 605 -4.40 -0.20 -10.02
CA GLY A 605 -3.50 0.61 -10.83
C GLY A 605 -2.14 -0.07 -10.99
N ILE A 606 -1.22 0.66 -11.61
CA ILE A 606 0.13 0.21 -11.94
C ILE A 606 1.10 1.17 -11.24
N ALA A 607 2.00 0.63 -10.44
CA ALA A 607 3.12 1.37 -9.89
C ALA A 607 4.24 1.45 -10.91
N GLY A 608 4.86 2.61 -11.05
CA GLY A 608 6.00 2.86 -11.91
C GLY A 608 7.22 3.34 -11.13
N TYR A 609 8.39 2.90 -11.58
CA TYR A 609 9.70 3.14 -11.01
C TYR A 609 10.71 3.36 -12.14
N PHE A 610 11.96 3.64 -11.76
CA PHE A 610 13.08 3.64 -12.70
C PHE A 610 14.37 3.07 -12.12
N GLU A 611 15.26 2.64 -13.01
CA GLU A 611 16.69 2.51 -12.75
C GLU A 611 17.47 3.34 -13.76
N CYS A 612 18.69 3.73 -13.38
CA CYS A 612 19.55 4.59 -14.17
C CYS A 612 21.00 4.17 -14.00
N VAL A 613 21.70 3.96 -15.11
CA VAL A 613 23.15 3.83 -15.13
C VAL A 613 23.73 5.21 -15.38
N LEU A 614 24.31 5.80 -14.33
CA LEU A 614 24.97 7.10 -14.46
C LEU A 614 26.25 6.96 -15.28
N TYR A 615 27.08 5.97 -14.92
CA TYR A 615 28.31 5.66 -15.64
C TYR A 615 28.74 4.20 -15.37
N GLN A 616 29.17 3.52 -16.42
CA GLN A 616 29.74 2.18 -16.40
C GLN A 616 31.00 2.13 -17.26
N ASN A 617 32.03 1.49 -16.71
CA ASN A 617 33.21 1.06 -17.45
C ASN A 617 33.50 -0.43 -17.15
N GLU A 618 34.65 -0.95 -17.58
CA GLU A 618 35.02 -2.37 -17.39
C GLU A 618 35.14 -2.79 -15.92
N THR A 619 35.34 -1.84 -15.00
CA THR A 619 35.70 -2.09 -13.60
C THR A 619 34.66 -1.65 -12.58
N ALA A 620 33.77 -0.72 -12.95
CA ALA A 620 32.83 -0.10 -12.04
C ALA A 620 31.53 0.27 -12.75
N ILE A 621 30.45 0.25 -11.98
CA ILE A 621 29.12 0.75 -12.37
C ILE A 621 28.60 1.67 -11.26
N VAL A 622 28.07 2.82 -11.65
CA VAL A 622 27.40 3.77 -10.75
C VAL A 622 25.96 3.91 -11.18
N GLU A 623 25.05 3.51 -10.30
CA GLU A 623 23.61 3.42 -10.61
C GLU A 623 22.76 4.22 -9.62
N LEU A 624 21.54 4.53 -10.08
CA LEU A 624 20.42 4.94 -9.26
C LEU A 624 19.24 3.99 -9.46
N SER A 625 18.44 3.75 -8.42
CA SER A 625 17.18 2.99 -8.51
C SER A 625 16.14 3.53 -7.55
N THR A 626 14.89 3.52 -8.00
CA THR A 626 13.70 3.74 -7.16
C THR A 626 12.88 2.47 -6.95
N ARG A 627 13.30 1.33 -7.53
CA ARG A 627 12.57 0.08 -7.38
C ARG A 627 12.69 -0.44 -5.95
N PRO A 628 11.60 -0.90 -5.31
CA PRO A 628 11.63 -1.35 -3.93
C PRO A 628 12.54 -2.57 -3.69
N ASP A 629 12.79 -3.40 -4.70
CA ASP A 629 13.64 -4.59 -4.60
C ASP A 629 15.15 -4.29 -4.80
N THR A 630 15.52 -3.18 -5.45
CA THR A 630 16.92 -2.85 -5.74
C THR A 630 17.41 -1.54 -5.09
N ILE A 631 16.51 -0.70 -4.54
CA ILE A 631 16.87 0.60 -3.96
C ILE A 631 17.88 0.47 -2.81
N ASP A 632 17.76 -0.53 -1.94
CA ASP A 632 18.70 -0.73 -0.83
C ASP A 632 20.11 -1.08 -1.30
N ALA A 633 20.24 -1.70 -2.48
CA ALA A 633 21.53 -2.06 -3.05
C ALA A 633 22.14 -0.91 -3.88
N LYS A 634 21.32 -0.19 -4.64
CA LYS A 634 21.78 0.80 -5.63
C LYS A 634 21.71 2.25 -5.13
N SER A 635 20.77 2.58 -4.25
CA SER A 635 20.44 3.95 -3.85
C SER A 635 19.86 4.06 -2.45
N LYS A 636 20.46 3.32 -1.51
CA LYS A 636 20.00 3.30 -0.11
C LYS A 636 19.86 4.71 0.44
N ASP A 637 18.73 4.97 1.10
CA ASP A 637 18.38 6.24 1.74
C ASP A 637 18.14 7.42 0.78
N MET A 638 18.01 7.19 -0.53
CA MET A 638 17.64 8.21 -1.51
C MET A 638 16.20 8.69 -1.30
N ILE A 639 15.96 10.00 -1.42
CA ILE A 639 14.68 10.66 -1.12
C ILE A 639 14.10 11.51 -2.26
N SER A 640 14.85 11.68 -3.36
CA SER A 640 14.51 12.60 -4.45
C SER A 640 13.23 12.22 -5.21
N TRP A 641 12.88 10.94 -5.25
CA TRP A 641 11.74 10.46 -6.05
C TRP A 641 10.84 9.54 -5.24
N PHE A 642 9.55 9.85 -5.27
CA PHE A 642 8.52 8.84 -5.00
C PHE A 642 8.21 8.06 -6.28
N ALA A 643 7.47 6.96 -6.14
CA ALA A 643 6.97 6.20 -7.29
C ALA A 643 5.96 7.02 -8.10
N ILE A 644 5.73 6.62 -9.35
CA ILE A 644 4.59 7.08 -10.14
C ILE A 644 3.46 6.05 -10.07
N TYR A 645 2.21 6.47 -10.22
CA TYR A 645 1.03 5.61 -10.18
C TYR A 645 0.12 5.90 -11.36
N PHE A 646 -0.15 4.86 -12.16
CA PHE A 646 -1.09 4.89 -13.28
C PHE A 646 -2.40 4.22 -12.85
N PRO A 647 -3.47 4.99 -12.62
CA PRO A 647 -4.70 4.46 -12.05
C PRO A 647 -5.50 3.61 -13.05
N LEU A 648 -6.33 2.70 -12.55
CA LEU A 648 -7.43 2.11 -13.31
C LEU A 648 -8.75 2.73 -12.86
N LYS A 649 -9.65 2.94 -13.83
CA LYS A 649 -11.02 3.43 -13.57
C LYS A 649 -11.87 2.39 -12.87
N SER A 650 -11.74 1.13 -13.29
CA SER A 650 -12.43 -0.01 -12.70
C SER A 650 -11.41 -0.95 -12.06
N PRO A 651 -11.55 -1.28 -10.76
CA PRO A 651 -10.71 -2.28 -10.12
C PRO A 651 -10.87 -3.66 -10.77
N MET A 652 -9.77 -4.38 -10.91
CA MET A 652 -9.71 -5.64 -11.66
C MET A 652 -9.53 -6.82 -10.70
N ALA A 653 -10.55 -7.65 -10.56
CA ALA A 653 -10.46 -8.85 -9.74
C ALA A 653 -9.55 -9.91 -10.38
N VAL A 654 -8.73 -10.55 -9.55
CA VAL A 654 -7.82 -11.63 -9.94
C VAL A 654 -8.03 -12.81 -8.97
N PRO A 655 -8.38 -14.02 -9.44
CA PRO A 655 -8.48 -15.23 -8.61
C PRO A 655 -7.13 -15.80 -8.17
N ASP A 656 -7.17 -16.87 -7.38
CA ASP A 656 -5.97 -17.64 -7.07
C ASP A 656 -5.44 -18.31 -8.34
N ASN A 657 -4.11 -18.46 -8.43
CA ASN A 657 -3.43 -19.04 -9.59
C ASN A 657 -3.90 -18.43 -10.92
N SER A 658 -3.88 -17.10 -10.99
CA SER A 658 -4.26 -16.31 -12.17
C SER A 658 -3.05 -15.56 -12.71
N GLU A 659 -3.27 -14.73 -13.72
CA GLU A 659 -2.27 -13.78 -14.19
C GLU A 659 -2.92 -12.45 -14.58
N ALA A 660 -2.11 -11.39 -14.57
CA ALA A 660 -2.45 -10.12 -15.18
C ALA A 660 -1.49 -9.81 -16.32
N GLN A 661 -2.00 -9.24 -17.40
CA GLN A 661 -1.21 -8.66 -18.47
C GLN A 661 -1.33 -7.15 -18.42
N VAL A 662 -0.21 -6.47 -18.59
CA VAL A 662 -0.16 -5.01 -18.60
C VAL A 662 0.54 -4.59 -19.89
N SER A 663 -0.17 -3.78 -20.67
CA SER A 663 0.33 -3.18 -21.90
C SER A 663 0.44 -1.67 -21.70
N PHE A 664 1.53 -1.11 -22.20
CA PHE A 664 1.94 0.26 -21.88
C PHE A 664 2.59 0.90 -23.11
N TRP A 665 2.23 2.14 -23.42
CA TRP A 665 2.76 2.84 -24.60
C TRP A 665 3.25 4.23 -24.20
N ARG A 666 4.36 4.65 -24.80
CA ARG A 666 4.86 6.03 -24.79
C ARG A 666 4.71 6.59 -26.19
N ASN A 667 3.93 7.66 -26.31
CA ASN A 667 3.54 8.24 -27.58
C ASN A 667 4.00 9.69 -27.69
N THR A 668 4.19 10.16 -28.93
CA THR A 668 4.44 11.57 -29.26
C THR A 668 3.64 11.98 -30.49
N ASP A 669 3.28 13.25 -30.59
CA ASP A 669 2.71 13.88 -31.79
C ASP A 669 3.60 15.01 -32.32
N GLY A 670 4.85 15.07 -31.87
CA GLY A 670 5.81 16.13 -32.18
C GLY A 670 5.64 17.41 -31.38
N ARG A 671 4.56 17.56 -30.60
CA ARG A 671 4.35 18.67 -29.67
C ARG A 671 4.28 18.22 -28.21
N LYS A 672 3.66 17.07 -27.96
CA LYS A 672 3.49 16.48 -26.64
C LYS A 672 3.98 15.05 -26.61
N VAL A 673 4.40 14.60 -25.44
CA VAL A 673 4.61 13.19 -25.11
C VAL A 673 3.59 12.77 -24.04
N TRP A 674 3.05 11.57 -24.16
CA TRP A 674 2.10 11.01 -23.20
C TRP A 674 2.21 9.49 -23.11
N TYR A 675 1.48 8.91 -22.17
CA TYR A 675 1.40 7.47 -21.95
C TYR A 675 -0.02 6.96 -22.12
N ASP A 676 -0.15 5.78 -22.70
CA ASP A 676 -1.39 5.00 -22.69
C ASP A 676 -1.14 3.68 -21.94
N TRP A 677 -2.15 3.16 -21.23
CA TRP A 677 -2.01 1.91 -20.48
C TRP A 677 -3.32 1.11 -20.42
N MET A 678 -3.15 -0.21 -20.30
CA MET A 678 -4.25 -1.18 -20.26
C MET A 678 -3.86 -2.40 -19.41
N VAL A 679 -4.84 -2.97 -18.70
CA VAL A 679 -4.66 -4.18 -17.88
C VAL A 679 -5.73 -5.21 -18.21
N GLU A 680 -5.30 -6.46 -18.36
CA GLU A 680 -6.15 -7.62 -18.58
C GLU A 680 -5.87 -8.67 -17.51
N THR A 681 -6.88 -9.42 -17.09
CA THR A 681 -6.72 -10.50 -16.11
C THR A 681 -7.21 -11.82 -16.68
N PHE A 682 -6.52 -12.91 -16.36
CA PHE A 682 -6.81 -14.24 -16.89
C PHE A 682 -6.75 -15.30 -15.80
N GLY A 683 -7.66 -16.27 -15.87
CA GLY A 683 -7.67 -17.47 -15.03
C GLY A 683 -7.38 -18.72 -15.84
N PHE A 684 -7.09 -19.81 -15.13
CA PHE A 684 -6.78 -21.09 -15.73
C PHE A 684 -7.82 -22.13 -15.30
N ILE A 685 -8.50 -22.74 -16.28
CA ILE A 685 -9.50 -23.79 -16.05
C ILE A 685 -8.92 -25.13 -16.48
N TYR A 686 -9.03 -26.13 -15.61
CA TYR A 686 -8.65 -27.52 -15.90
C TYR A 686 -9.91 -28.28 -16.36
N GLU A 687 -10.02 -28.57 -17.65
CA GLU A 687 -11.14 -29.36 -18.17
C GLU A 687 -10.87 -30.88 -17.99
N PRO A 688 -11.79 -31.66 -17.40
CA PRO A 688 -11.70 -33.12 -17.44
C PRO A 688 -12.02 -33.60 -18.86
N THR A 689 -11.08 -34.29 -19.52
CA THR A 689 -11.31 -34.83 -20.88
C THR A 689 -12.28 -36.02 -20.83
N GLY A 690 -13.54 -35.77 -21.19
CA GLY A 690 -14.42 -36.81 -21.73
C GLY A 690 -13.94 -37.21 -23.13
N ALA A 691 -13.75 -38.51 -23.34
CA ALA A 691 -13.31 -39.19 -24.56
C ALA A 691 -13.56 -38.48 -25.92
N SER A 692 -12.51 -38.32 -26.74
CA SER A 692 -12.45 -38.69 -28.18
C SER A 692 -11.58 -37.77 -29.08
N THR A 693 -10.62 -38.42 -29.76
CA THR A 693 -10.08 -38.17 -31.11
C THR A 693 -9.11 -37.01 -31.44
N SER A 694 -7.82 -37.39 -31.47
CA SER A 694 -6.85 -37.31 -32.58
C SER A 694 -6.27 -35.97 -33.10
N LYS A 695 -4.95 -35.85 -32.84
CA LYS A 695 -3.82 -35.67 -33.80
C LYS A 695 -3.31 -34.28 -34.26
N ILE A 696 -2.15 -33.92 -33.67
CA ILE A 696 -0.83 -33.39 -34.15
C ILE A 696 -0.61 -31.87 -34.46
N PRO A 697 0.66 -31.35 -34.51
CA PRO A 697 1.22 -30.42 -33.48
C PRO A 697 1.86 -29.13 -34.04
N SER A 698 2.32 -28.19 -33.19
CA SER A 698 3.58 -27.42 -33.42
C SER A 698 3.97 -26.49 -32.27
N GLN A 699 5.16 -26.78 -31.72
CA GLN A 699 6.25 -25.91 -31.21
C GLN A 699 5.94 -24.53 -30.59
N GLY A 700 6.47 -24.31 -29.37
CA GLY A 700 6.92 -22.98 -28.94
C GLY A 700 6.91 -22.70 -27.43
N VAL A 701 8.12 -22.71 -26.84
CA VAL A 701 8.54 -22.05 -25.59
C VAL A 701 8.03 -22.65 -24.25
N ALA A 702 8.93 -23.38 -23.59
CA ALA A 702 8.77 -23.86 -22.22
C ALA A 702 9.15 -22.74 -21.22
N PHE A 703 8.24 -22.39 -20.32
CA PHE A 703 8.53 -21.68 -19.09
C PHE A 703 8.56 -22.68 -17.92
N ALA A 704 9.54 -22.53 -17.04
CA ALA A 704 9.76 -23.39 -15.89
C ALA A 704 8.67 -23.19 -14.83
N SER A 705 7.61 -24.00 -14.92
CA SER A 705 6.64 -24.23 -13.85
C SER A 705 6.70 -25.70 -13.46
N ASP A 706 7.75 -26.10 -12.75
CA ASP A 706 7.89 -27.48 -12.29
C ASP A 706 8.16 -27.48 -10.79
N GLN A 707 7.07 -27.52 -10.00
CA GLN A 707 6.92 -28.34 -8.79
C GLN A 707 5.44 -28.37 -8.33
N MET A 708 4.50 -28.64 -9.23
CA MET A 708 3.17 -29.19 -8.89
C MET A 708 2.53 -30.02 -10.04
N ALA A 709 3.29 -30.30 -11.11
CA ALA A 709 2.80 -31.04 -12.28
C ALA A 709 3.37 -32.46 -12.35
N THR A 710 3.20 -33.26 -11.30
CA THR A 710 3.37 -34.71 -11.40
C THR A 710 2.22 -35.42 -10.71
N GLN A 711 1.01 -35.27 -11.27
CA GLN A 711 -0.05 -36.29 -11.32
C GLN A 711 -1.23 -35.73 -12.15
N GLY A 712 -1.20 -35.98 -13.47
CA GLY A 712 -2.30 -35.63 -14.39
C GLY A 712 -1.87 -34.71 -15.53
N GLY A 713 -1.67 -35.26 -16.73
CA GLY A 713 -1.21 -34.53 -17.93
C GLY A 713 -2.27 -33.62 -18.55
N PHE A 714 -2.69 -32.57 -17.84
CA PHE A 714 -3.70 -31.61 -18.30
C PHE A 714 -3.06 -30.27 -18.67
N ALA A 715 -3.34 -29.78 -19.88
CA ALA A 715 -3.00 -28.40 -20.26
C ALA A 715 -4.11 -27.45 -19.78
N PRO A 716 -3.82 -26.45 -18.92
CA PRO A 716 -4.84 -25.53 -18.45
C PRO A 716 -5.35 -24.63 -19.58
N LYS A 717 -6.67 -24.45 -19.66
CA LYS A 717 -7.31 -23.49 -20.58
C LYS A 717 -7.27 -22.10 -19.97
N ARG A 718 -6.57 -21.19 -20.65
CA ARG A 718 -6.49 -19.77 -20.27
C ARG A 718 -7.77 -19.03 -20.67
N VAL A 719 -8.41 -18.34 -19.72
CA VAL A 719 -9.69 -17.62 -19.90
C VAL A 719 -9.56 -16.20 -19.41
N GLN A 720 -9.97 -15.21 -20.22
CA GLN A 720 -10.01 -13.81 -19.82
C GLN A 720 -11.11 -13.59 -18.78
N ILE A 721 -10.76 -12.95 -17.67
CA ILE A 721 -11.66 -12.65 -16.55
C ILE A 721 -12.20 -11.23 -16.67
N ALA A 722 -11.30 -10.26 -16.88
CA ALA A 722 -11.66 -8.87 -17.02
C ALA A 722 -10.66 -8.13 -17.93
N VAL A 723 -11.11 -7.03 -18.51
CA VAL A 723 -10.31 -6.10 -19.30
C VAL A 723 -10.61 -4.66 -18.87
N SER A 724 -9.57 -3.83 -18.70
CA SER A 724 -9.73 -2.40 -18.44
C SER A 724 -9.99 -1.61 -19.73
N ASP A 725 -10.56 -0.41 -19.61
CA ASP A 725 -10.46 0.60 -20.67
C ASP A 725 -8.97 0.90 -20.95
N ILE A 726 -8.65 1.35 -22.18
CA ILE A 726 -7.36 2.01 -22.47
C ILE A 726 -7.46 3.43 -21.90
N LEU A 727 -6.59 3.75 -20.96
CA LEU A 727 -6.49 5.09 -20.39
C LEU A 727 -5.31 5.83 -21.02
N SER A 728 -5.46 7.15 -21.20
CA SER A 728 -4.50 7.98 -21.93
C SER A 728 -4.21 9.28 -21.21
N SER A 729 -2.92 9.58 -20.98
CA SER A 729 -2.51 10.87 -20.42
C SER A 729 -2.40 11.99 -21.45
N LYS A 730 -2.80 11.76 -22.72
CA LYS A 730 -2.63 12.71 -23.82
C LYS A 730 -3.15 14.12 -23.53
N LYS A 731 -4.28 14.23 -22.83
CA LYS A 731 -4.87 15.54 -22.45
C LYS A 731 -3.87 16.38 -21.64
N ASN A 732 -3.15 15.72 -20.73
CA ASN A 732 -2.16 16.31 -19.81
C ASN A 732 -0.71 15.97 -20.21
N GLY A 733 -0.49 15.54 -21.45
CA GLY A 733 0.83 15.16 -21.96
C GLY A 733 1.84 16.29 -21.83
N CYS A 734 3.08 15.93 -21.51
CA CYS A 734 4.19 16.86 -21.32
C CYS A 734 4.51 17.59 -22.62
N LEU A 735 4.63 18.92 -22.55
CA LEU A 735 4.95 19.77 -23.70
C LEU A 735 6.47 19.82 -23.92
N MET A 736 6.89 19.59 -25.17
CA MET A 736 8.28 19.74 -25.62
C MET A 736 8.67 21.21 -25.80
#